data_AF-A0A2P6SGF6-F1
#
_entry.id   AF-A0A2P6SGF6-F1
#
_cell.length_a   1.000
_cell.length_b   1.000
_cell.length_c   1.000
_cell.angle_alpha   90.00
_cell.angle_beta   90.00
_cell.angle_gamma   90.00
#
_symmetry.space_group_name_H-M   'P 1'
#
loop_
_entity.id
_entity.type
_entity.pdbx_description
1 polymer ?
#
loop_
_entity_poly.entity_id
_entity_poly.type
_entity_poly.pdbx_seq_one_letter_code
_entity_poly.pdbx_strand_id
1 'polypeptide(L)'
;MVAFGKKLRESQIQEWQEYYIDYKLLKKKLNRYTQQVEVGTENHLIVLKDFSRLLDCQIEKFVMFLLEQQGILASRLSNLREQYDSLLQQADGEKVCELREAYRSVGRDLLRILFFVEMNAIGLRKILKKFDKRFGFKFTNYYVKTRANHPYSQLRQVCKHVGIGAVVGAISRNLADLQDHRGSYTSIYDQPALSHPDPVVDSIRTAVDRLSNSTNFLHYLGKHALIMQEEFPSSPEDPIDDSAYHFMSLLLNLANTFLYMVNTYIIVPTADRYTMTLGAAATVCGVVIGSMAVAQVFSSVYFSAWSNRSYMRPLVFSSIVLLVGNTLYALAYDLDSLSVLLIGRLFCGLGSARAVNRRYISDCVPLKLRMQASAGFVSASALGMACGPALACLFQTNFKIYKLTFNEATLPGWAMALAWLVYLLWLWISFREPSRETKENVVPDESTSGRYIDSSPETKKNALPQESNSGRFINISVDDNSTQPLLMNSNAKQQDEDGDEDCDDAEEDSKELQRPVNSIVSAYRLLTPSVKVQLLIYFMLKYAMEIVLAESSLITGYYFIWSTSSVAMFLACLGLTVLPVNVLVGSYISNIFEERQVLLASEVLVCIGILLSFHILTSYSVPQYVGSALLTFVSAEVLEGVNLSLLSRVMSSRLSRGTFNGGLLSTEAGTLARVVADGTITLAGYLGVSKVLNTTLVPSLFFCVCSIVATCFTYNSLY
;
A
#
# COMPACT_ATOMS: atom_id res chain seq x y z
N MET A 1 14.50 39.98 1.86
CA MET A 1 15.07 39.08 0.83
C MET A 1 14.86 39.67 -0.59
N VAL A 2 15.59 40.74 -0.93
CA VAL A 2 15.46 41.47 -2.22
C VAL A 2 16.81 41.45 -2.93
N ALA A 3 17.03 40.51 -3.86
CA ALA A 3 18.18 40.54 -4.79
C ALA A 3 18.14 39.47 -5.90
N PHE A 4 17.35 38.39 -5.83
CA PHE A 4 17.55 37.26 -6.75
C PHE A 4 17.50 37.61 -8.25
N GLY A 5 16.60 38.49 -8.69
CA GLY A 5 16.57 38.94 -10.09
C GLY A 5 17.77 39.83 -10.51
N LYS A 6 18.44 40.46 -9.53
CA LYS A 6 19.69 41.20 -9.74
C LYS A 6 20.88 40.23 -9.78
N LYS A 7 20.98 39.32 -8.79
CA LYS A 7 21.98 38.23 -8.77
C LYS A 7 21.91 37.34 -10.02
N LEU A 8 20.71 36.97 -10.48
CA LEU A 8 20.56 36.17 -11.70
C LEU A 8 21.15 36.89 -12.92
N ARG A 9 20.89 38.21 -13.06
CA ARG A 9 21.46 39.04 -14.13
C ARG A 9 22.97 39.23 -14.03
N GLU A 10 23.49 39.39 -12.81
CA GLU A 10 24.93 39.57 -12.55
C GLU A 10 25.73 38.27 -12.69
N SER A 11 25.09 37.11 -12.48
CA SER A 11 25.70 35.78 -12.58
C SER A 11 25.33 35.04 -13.89
N GLN A 12 24.77 35.73 -14.88
CA GLN A 12 24.43 35.14 -16.18
C GLN A 12 25.67 35.03 -17.08
N ILE A 13 25.83 33.89 -17.74
CA ILE A 13 26.80 33.73 -18.84
C ILE A 13 26.36 34.64 -19.98
N GLN A 14 27.23 35.57 -20.40
CA GLN A 14 26.87 36.64 -21.36
C GLN A 14 26.36 36.09 -22.70
N GLU A 15 27.02 35.06 -23.23
CA GLU A 15 26.65 34.38 -24.47
C GLU A 15 25.25 33.73 -24.42
N TRP A 16 24.74 33.38 -23.24
CA TRP A 16 23.52 32.55 -23.09
C TRP A 16 22.34 33.32 -22.47
N GLN A 17 22.46 34.65 -22.32
CA GLN A 17 21.48 35.49 -21.60
C GLN A 17 20.03 35.29 -22.06
N GLU A 18 19.81 35.14 -23.37
CA GLU A 18 18.49 35.00 -23.97
C GLU A 18 17.79 33.68 -23.58
N TYR A 19 18.56 32.62 -23.31
CA TYR A 19 18.04 31.30 -22.98
C TYR A 19 17.65 31.16 -21.50
N TYR A 20 18.14 32.01 -20.59
CA TYR A 20 17.73 31.96 -19.18
C TYR A 20 16.24 32.30 -18.97
N ILE A 21 15.65 31.74 -17.92
CA ILE A 21 14.28 32.04 -17.49
C ILE A 21 14.08 33.54 -17.20
N ASP A 22 13.12 34.20 -17.87
CA ASP A 22 12.83 35.62 -17.62
C ASP A 22 12.01 35.81 -16.33
N TYR A 23 12.73 35.74 -15.23
CA TYR A 23 12.19 35.97 -13.89
C TYR A 23 11.63 37.39 -13.70
N LYS A 24 12.03 38.38 -14.52
CA LYS A 24 11.51 39.76 -14.44
C LYS A 24 10.14 39.84 -15.11
N LEU A 25 9.98 39.27 -16.31
CA LEU A 25 8.71 39.14 -17.02
C LEU A 25 7.70 38.34 -16.20
N LEU A 26 8.11 37.15 -15.72
CA LEU A 26 7.27 36.31 -14.88
C LEU A 26 6.78 37.04 -13.61
N LYS A 27 7.66 37.78 -12.92
CA LYS A 27 7.28 38.61 -11.77
C LYS A 27 6.34 39.75 -12.15
N LYS A 28 6.52 40.40 -13.32
CA LYS A 28 5.64 41.48 -13.80
C LYS A 28 4.24 40.96 -14.11
N LYS A 29 4.15 39.83 -14.83
CA LYS A 29 2.89 39.12 -15.10
C LYS A 29 2.19 38.71 -13.82
N LEU A 30 2.91 38.08 -12.89
CA LEU A 30 2.39 37.66 -11.59
C LEU A 30 1.77 38.83 -10.80
N ASN A 31 2.45 39.98 -10.75
CA ASN A 31 1.92 41.18 -10.10
C ASN A 31 0.64 41.69 -10.80
N ARG A 32 0.56 41.65 -12.14
CA ARG A 32 -0.63 42.08 -12.89
C ARG A 32 -1.83 41.19 -12.56
N TYR A 33 -1.64 39.86 -12.57
CA TYR A 33 -2.67 38.91 -12.18
C TYR A 33 -3.15 39.10 -10.73
N THR A 34 -2.27 39.51 -9.80
CA THR A 34 -2.70 39.85 -8.43
C THR A 34 -3.69 41.02 -8.45
N GLN A 35 -3.38 42.10 -9.17
CA GLN A 35 -4.23 43.28 -9.27
C GLN A 35 -5.56 42.99 -10.00
N GLN A 36 -5.55 42.15 -11.05
CA GLN A 36 -6.76 41.80 -11.81
C GLN A 36 -7.71 40.89 -11.00
N VAL A 37 -7.17 40.06 -10.11
CA VAL A 37 -7.96 39.23 -9.17
C VAL A 37 -8.49 40.07 -8.00
N GLU A 38 -7.70 40.99 -7.44
CA GLU A 38 -8.15 41.93 -6.39
C GLU A 38 -9.29 42.85 -6.85
N VAL A 39 -9.36 43.16 -8.14
CA VAL A 39 -10.43 43.98 -8.77
C VAL A 39 -11.58 43.10 -9.34
N GLY A 40 -11.58 41.79 -9.07
CA GLY A 40 -12.65 40.87 -9.48
C GLY A 40 -12.83 40.70 -10.99
N THR A 41 -11.82 41.04 -11.80
CA THR A 41 -11.95 41.17 -13.27
C THR A 41 -11.60 39.89 -14.04
N GLU A 42 -10.90 38.94 -13.43
CA GLU A 42 -10.49 37.68 -14.08
C GLU A 42 -10.75 36.46 -13.18
N ASN A 43 -11.37 35.41 -13.75
CA ASN A 43 -11.57 34.14 -13.06
C ASN A 43 -10.23 33.44 -12.73
N HIS A 44 -10.09 32.95 -11.49
CA HIS A 44 -8.86 32.30 -11.00
C HIS A 44 -8.34 31.17 -11.90
N LEU A 45 -9.24 30.39 -12.52
CA LEU A 45 -8.88 29.31 -13.45
C LEU A 45 -8.14 29.81 -14.70
N ILE A 46 -8.48 31.00 -15.19
CA ILE A 46 -7.84 31.62 -16.36
C ILE A 46 -6.40 32.01 -16.00
N VAL A 47 -6.20 32.65 -14.84
CA VAL A 47 -4.87 33.00 -14.31
C VAL A 47 -3.97 31.77 -14.15
N LEU A 48 -4.51 30.67 -13.62
CA LEU A 48 -3.78 29.40 -13.47
C LEU A 48 -3.36 28.82 -14.84
N LYS A 49 -4.27 28.82 -15.82
CA LYS A 49 -4.01 28.31 -17.19
C LYS A 49 -2.97 29.14 -17.91
N ASP A 50 -3.13 30.46 -17.92
CA ASP A 50 -2.23 31.41 -18.57
C ASP A 50 -0.82 31.39 -17.96
N PHE A 51 -0.73 31.39 -16.63
CA PHE A 51 0.56 31.36 -15.95
C PHE A 51 1.26 30.01 -16.12
N SER A 52 0.52 28.90 -16.18
CA SER A 52 1.07 27.59 -16.53
C SER A 52 1.67 27.59 -17.93
N ARG A 53 0.93 28.07 -18.94
CA ARG A 53 1.41 28.18 -20.32
C ARG A 53 2.65 29.08 -20.42
N LEU A 54 2.66 30.20 -19.70
CA LEU A 54 3.81 31.12 -19.64
C LEU A 54 5.06 30.45 -19.04
N LEU A 55 4.90 29.62 -18.00
CA LEU A 55 6.00 28.82 -17.45
C LEU A 55 6.45 27.74 -18.42
N ASP A 56 5.52 27.02 -19.06
CA ASP A 56 5.83 25.95 -20.02
C ASP A 56 6.71 26.47 -21.17
N CYS A 57 6.35 27.60 -21.78
CA CYS A 57 7.17 28.23 -22.83
C CYS A 57 8.55 28.70 -22.32
N GLN A 58 8.67 29.11 -21.05
CA GLN A 58 9.99 29.46 -20.49
C GLN A 58 10.85 28.21 -20.23
N ILE A 59 10.26 27.11 -19.77
CA ILE A 59 10.96 25.84 -19.58
C ILE A 59 11.42 25.27 -20.92
N GLU A 60 10.51 25.19 -21.89
CA GLU A 60 10.80 24.76 -23.26
C GLU A 60 12.01 25.50 -23.85
N LYS A 61 12.03 26.85 -23.76
CA LYS A 61 13.15 27.67 -24.23
C LYS A 61 14.50 27.22 -23.67
N PHE A 62 14.63 27.06 -22.34
CA PHE A 62 15.92 26.71 -21.74
C PHE A 62 16.25 25.22 -21.82
N VAL A 63 15.26 24.36 -22.03
CA VAL A 63 15.44 22.91 -22.23
C VAL A 63 15.87 22.60 -23.68
N MET A 64 15.31 23.27 -24.68
CA MET A 64 15.75 23.14 -26.07
C MET A 64 17.22 23.53 -26.23
N PHE A 65 17.63 24.65 -25.60
CA PHE A 65 19.03 25.06 -25.56
C PHE A 65 19.92 24.05 -24.80
N LEU A 66 19.44 23.45 -23.70
CA LEU A 66 20.18 22.40 -23.00
C LEU A 66 20.44 21.18 -23.90
N LEU A 67 19.44 20.74 -24.68
CA LEU A 67 19.57 19.62 -25.61
C LEU A 67 20.59 19.91 -26.72
N GLU A 68 20.56 21.13 -27.28
CA GLU A 68 21.53 21.59 -28.28
C GLU A 68 22.97 21.53 -27.73
N GLN A 69 23.20 22.10 -26.54
CA GLN A 69 24.52 22.08 -25.90
C GLN A 69 24.96 20.66 -25.51
N GLN A 70 24.05 19.78 -25.09
CA GLN A 70 24.34 18.36 -24.87
C GLN A 70 24.76 17.66 -26.18
N GLY A 71 24.11 17.97 -27.31
CA GLY A 71 24.49 17.45 -28.63
C GLY A 71 25.90 17.89 -29.06
N ILE A 72 26.24 19.16 -28.84
CA ILE A 72 27.59 19.70 -29.12
C ILE A 72 28.65 19.00 -28.26
N LEU A 73 28.40 18.80 -26.95
CA LEU A 73 29.33 18.05 -26.09
C LEU A 73 29.46 16.58 -26.52
N ALA A 74 28.35 15.93 -26.90
CA ALA A 74 28.36 14.54 -27.35
C ALA A 74 29.18 14.36 -28.64
N SER A 75 29.00 15.25 -29.62
CA SER A 75 29.81 15.26 -30.85
C SER A 75 31.29 15.47 -30.55
N ARG A 76 31.65 16.45 -29.70
CA ARG A 76 33.05 16.67 -29.30
C ARG A 76 33.63 15.45 -28.57
N LEU A 77 32.88 14.79 -27.69
CA LEU A 77 33.34 13.56 -27.04
C LEU A 77 33.54 12.40 -28.02
N SER A 78 32.71 12.28 -29.06
CA SER A 78 32.90 11.28 -30.12
C SER A 78 34.21 11.53 -30.87
N ASN A 79 34.47 12.78 -31.30
CA ASN A 79 35.69 13.13 -32.03
C ASN A 79 36.95 12.92 -31.16
N LEU A 80 36.91 13.26 -29.86
CA LEU A 80 38.00 12.98 -28.92
C LEU A 80 38.19 11.49 -28.65
N ARG A 81 37.14 10.66 -28.84
CA ARG A 81 37.26 9.20 -28.73
C ARG A 81 37.92 8.59 -29.95
N GLU A 82 37.58 9.04 -31.15
CA GLU A 82 38.29 8.64 -32.39
C GLU A 82 39.78 9.01 -32.33
N GLN A 83 40.11 10.20 -31.82
CA GLN A 83 41.49 10.60 -31.56
C GLN A 83 42.17 9.69 -30.51
N TYR A 84 41.50 9.35 -29.41
CA TYR A 84 42.02 8.40 -28.42
C TYR A 84 42.31 7.01 -29.01
N ASP A 85 41.36 6.46 -29.77
CA ASP A 85 41.48 5.11 -30.35
C ASP A 85 42.55 5.05 -31.47
N SER A 86 42.86 6.17 -32.14
CA SER A 86 44.01 6.28 -33.05
C SER A 86 45.36 6.44 -32.33
N LEU A 87 45.40 7.12 -31.18
CA LEU A 87 46.62 7.24 -30.35
C LEU A 87 47.03 5.91 -29.69
N LEU A 88 46.08 5.02 -29.42
CA LEU A 88 46.38 3.64 -28.99
C LEU A 88 47.26 2.86 -30.00
N GLN A 89 47.36 3.33 -31.25
CA GLN A 89 48.21 2.74 -32.29
C GLN A 89 49.57 3.44 -32.46
N GLN A 90 49.78 4.62 -31.86
CA GLN A 90 51.05 5.37 -31.90
C GLN A 90 51.38 5.96 -30.53
N ALA A 91 52.34 5.34 -29.83
CA ALA A 91 52.77 5.76 -28.50
C ALA A 91 53.57 7.07 -28.53
N ASP A 92 52.85 8.20 -28.50
CA ASP A 92 53.40 9.56 -28.58
C ASP A 92 52.93 10.41 -27.37
N GLY A 93 53.85 10.73 -26.47
CA GLY A 93 53.53 11.30 -25.16
C GLY A 93 53.05 12.75 -25.18
N GLU A 94 53.36 13.51 -26.24
CA GLU A 94 52.94 14.90 -26.38
C GLU A 94 51.43 14.98 -26.70
N LYS A 95 50.97 14.16 -27.64
CA LYS A 95 49.56 14.05 -28.04
C LYS A 95 48.64 13.56 -26.91
N VAL A 96 49.16 12.74 -25.98
CA VAL A 96 48.44 12.33 -24.77
C VAL A 96 48.15 13.52 -23.84
N CYS A 97 49.08 14.47 -23.73
CA CYS A 97 48.88 15.70 -22.96
C CYS A 97 47.86 16.64 -23.62
N GLU A 98 47.94 16.82 -24.96
CA GLU A 98 46.97 17.60 -25.72
C GLU A 98 45.54 17.03 -25.58
N LEU A 99 45.39 15.71 -25.75
CA LEU A 99 44.10 15.04 -25.64
C LEU A 99 43.52 15.12 -24.21
N ARG A 100 44.36 15.01 -23.18
CA ARG A 100 43.93 15.19 -21.77
C ARG A 100 43.41 16.60 -21.53
N GLU A 101 44.08 17.63 -22.06
CA GLU A 101 43.62 19.02 -21.94
C GLU A 101 42.35 19.28 -22.78
N ALA A 102 42.20 18.60 -23.92
CA ALA A 102 40.97 18.62 -24.70
C ALA A 102 39.78 18.03 -23.92
N TYR A 103 39.93 16.88 -23.24
CA TYR A 103 38.90 16.34 -22.34
C TYR A 103 38.59 17.29 -21.16
N ARG A 104 39.61 17.95 -20.58
CA ARG A 104 39.39 19.00 -19.57
C ARG A 104 38.68 20.24 -20.11
N SER A 105 38.85 20.59 -21.39
CA SER A 105 38.07 21.66 -22.04
C SER A 105 36.58 21.30 -22.09
N VAL A 106 36.24 20.07 -22.50
CA VAL A 106 34.86 19.56 -22.50
C VAL A 106 34.29 19.51 -21.08
N GLY A 107 35.10 19.15 -20.07
CA GLY A 107 34.71 19.22 -18.66
C GLY A 107 34.39 20.64 -18.16
N ARG A 108 35.16 21.65 -18.59
CA ARG A 108 34.89 23.07 -18.31
C ARG A 108 33.61 23.56 -18.99
N ASP A 109 33.34 23.13 -20.21
CA ASP A 109 32.09 23.47 -20.90
C ASP A 109 30.87 22.79 -20.25
N LEU A 110 31.01 21.54 -19.79
CA LEU A 110 29.98 20.87 -18.98
C LEU A 110 29.70 21.63 -17.66
N LEU A 111 30.73 22.17 -16.99
CA LEU A 111 30.54 23.01 -15.80
C LEU A 111 29.72 24.27 -16.09
N ARG A 112 29.91 24.92 -17.25
CA ARG A 112 29.08 26.04 -17.70
C ARG A 112 27.61 25.62 -17.84
N ILE A 113 27.35 24.47 -18.48
CA ILE A 113 25.99 23.92 -18.64
C ILE A 113 25.35 23.57 -17.29
N LEU A 114 26.06 22.88 -16.40
CA LEU A 114 25.56 22.52 -15.06
C LEU A 114 25.13 23.77 -14.28
N PHE A 115 25.93 24.84 -14.33
CA PHE A 115 25.61 26.13 -13.73
C PHE A 115 24.40 26.82 -14.39
N PHE A 116 24.27 26.75 -15.72
CA PHE A 116 23.09 27.25 -16.43
C PHE A 116 21.80 26.53 -15.98
N VAL A 117 21.82 25.20 -15.88
CA VAL A 117 20.67 24.41 -15.40
C VAL A 117 20.36 24.72 -13.93
N GLU A 118 21.38 24.84 -13.06
CA GLU A 118 21.23 25.21 -11.65
C GLU A 118 20.51 26.57 -11.50
N MET A 119 20.95 27.60 -12.24
CA MET A 119 20.35 28.93 -12.18
C MET A 119 18.89 28.95 -12.66
N ASN A 120 18.58 28.22 -13.74
CA ASN A 120 17.21 28.11 -14.26
C ASN A 120 16.29 27.33 -13.30
N ALA A 121 16.76 26.22 -12.73
CA ALA A 121 16.03 25.45 -11.72
C ALA A 121 15.74 26.27 -10.44
N ILE A 122 16.71 27.06 -9.96
CA ILE A 122 16.51 27.99 -8.83
C ILE A 122 15.52 29.11 -9.20
N GLY A 123 15.56 29.62 -10.44
CA GLY A 123 14.61 30.60 -10.94
C GLY A 123 13.17 30.07 -10.96
N LEU A 124 12.98 28.87 -11.50
CA LEU A 124 11.71 28.15 -11.52
C LEU A 124 11.19 27.89 -10.09
N ARG A 125 12.04 27.36 -9.20
CA ARG A 125 11.72 27.17 -7.77
C ARG A 125 11.20 28.46 -7.12
N LYS A 126 11.86 29.59 -7.39
CA LYS A 126 11.54 30.88 -6.75
C LYS A 126 10.29 31.56 -7.32
N ILE A 127 9.97 31.36 -8.60
CA ILE A 127 8.75 31.92 -9.17
C ILE A 127 7.52 31.10 -8.74
N LEU A 128 7.64 29.77 -8.73
CA LEU A 128 6.61 28.85 -8.21
C LEU A 128 6.25 29.18 -6.74
N LYS A 129 7.26 29.22 -5.85
CA LYS A 129 7.06 29.64 -4.44
C LYS A 129 6.49 31.07 -4.28
N LYS A 130 6.70 31.96 -5.27
CA LYS A 130 6.13 33.32 -5.26
C LYS A 130 4.66 33.33 -5.71
N PHE A 131 4.27 32.43 -6.60
CA PHE A 131 2.88 32.24 -7.00
C PHE A 131 2.05 31.76 -5.82
N ASP A 132 2.44 30.64 -5.19
CA ASP A 132 1.73 30.06 -4.04
C ASP A 132 1.56 31.10 -2.91
N LYS A 133 2.63 31.85 -2.57
CA LYS A 133 2.56 32.87 -1.52
C LYS A 133 1.60 34.05 -1.84
N ARG A 134 1.28 34.30 -3.12
CA ARG A 134 0.38 35.40 -3.50
C ARG A 134 -1.09 34.97 -3.61
N PHE A 135 -1.35 33.73 -4.00
CA PHE A 135 -2.71 33.26 -4.28
C PHE A 135 -3.19 32.17 -3.31
N GLY A 136 -2.38 31.73 -2.34
CA GLY A 136 -2.74 30.76 -1.31
C GLY A 136 -2.86 29.30 -1.79
N PHE A 137 -3.01 29.06 -3.09
CA PHE A 137 -3.17 27.74 -3.67
C PHE A 137 -1.89 26.90 -3.67
N LYS A 138 -2.07 25.57 -3.64
CA LYS A 138 -1.05 24.55 -3.93
C LYS A 138 -0.69 24.50 -5.44
N PHE A 139 -0.53 25.65 -6.10
CA PHE A 139 -0.29 25.73 -7.56
C PHE A 139 1.01 25.02 -7.96
N THR A 140 2.09 25.19 -7.21
CA THR A 140 3.33 24.44 -7.44
C THR A 140 3.09 22.93 -7.44
N ASN A 141 2.25 22.40 -6.54
CA ASN A 141 1.97 20.96 -6.49
C ASN A 141 1.17 20.52 -7.73
N TYR A 142 0.13 21.27 -8.13
CA TYR A 142 -0.63 20.98 -9.35
C TYR A 142 0.26 21.02 -10.62
N TYR A 143 1.02 22.10 -10.78
CA TYR A 143 1.89 22.33 -11.92
C TYR A 143 2.98 21.26 -12.02
N VAL A 144 3.64 20.91 -10.90
CA VAL A 144 4.66 19.88 -10.88
C VAL A 144 4.06 18.47 -11.00
N LYS A 145 2.91 18.15 -10.38
CA LYS A 145 2.25 16.82 -10.50
C LYS A 145 1.91 16.49 -11.94
N THR A 146 1.23 17.42 -12.63
CA THR A 146 0.81 17.26 -14.03
C THR A 146 1.98 17.12 -15.00
N ARG A 147 3.16 17.67 -14.65
CA ARG A 147 4.32 17.77 -15.55
C ARG A 147 5.52 16.90 -15.15
N ALA A 148 5.63 16.36 -13.94
CA ALA A 148 6.82 15.60 -13.54
C ALA A 148 6.92 14.23 -14.25
N ASN A 149 5.78 13.60 -14.53
CA ASN A 149 5.70 12.24 -15.10
C ASN A 149 5.17 12.16 -16.53
N HIS A 150 4.58 13.23 -17.08
CA HIS A 150 4.05 13.21 -18.44
C HIS A 150 5.17 12.96 -19.48
N PRO A 151 4.99 12.06 -20.47
CA PRO A 151 6.06 11.64 -21.38
C PRO A 151 6.69 12.80 -22.16
N TYR A 152 5.88 13.77 -22.58
CA TYR A 152 6.31 14.94 -23.36
C TYR A 152 6.73 16.15 -22.50
N SER A 153 6.94 15.98 -21.20
CA SER A 153 7.23 17.11 -20.32
C SER A 153 8.69 17.55 -20.33
N GLN A 154 8.92 18.80 -20.73
CA GLN A 154 10.23 19.44 -20.65
C GLN A 154 10.73 19.59 -19.20
N LEU A 155 9.84 19.72 -18.22
CA LEU A 155 10.20 19.77 -16.79
C LEU A 155 10.91 18.50 -16.32
N ARG A 156 10.63 17.34 -16.93
CA ARG A 156 11.28 16.06 -16.61
C ARG A 156 12.77 16.08 -16.93
N GLN A 157 13.17 16.74 -18.02
CA GLN A 157 14.58 16.82 -18.41
C GLN A 157 15.40 17.61 -17.38
N VAL A 158 14.85 18.74 -16.92
CA VAL A 158 15.40 19.57 -15.83
C VAL A 158 15.49 18.80 -14.51
N CYS A 159 14.46 18.05 -14.15
CA CYS A 159 14.41 17.38 -12.84
C CYS A 159 15.21 16.07 -12.78
N LYS A 160 15.41 15.38 -13.90
CA LYS A 160 16.10 14.07 -13.96
C LYS A 160 17.52 14.13 -14.56
N HIS A 161 17.98 15.29 -15.04
CA HIS A 161 19.35 15.49 -15.55
C HIS A 161 19.73 14.48 -16.64
N VAL A 162 18.77 14.14 -17.49
CA VAL A 162 18.91 13.06 -18.49
C VAL A 162 20.08 13.40 -19.42
N GLY A 163 20.91 12.40 -19.74
CA GLY A 163 22.13 12.56 -20.54
C GLY A 163 23.35 13.08 -19.77
N ILE A 164 23.17 13.96 -18.77
CA ILE A 164 24.30 14.58 -18.03
C ILE A 164 25.18 13.51 -17.37
N GLY A 165 24.59 12.50 -16.70
CA GLY A 165 25.34 11.43 -16.06
C GLY A 165 26.21 10.60 -17.02
N ALA A 166 25.77 10.41 -18.27
CA ALA A 166 26.55 9.69 -19.28
C ALA A 166 27.76 10.52 -19.76
N VAL A 167 27.59 11.83 -19.95
CA VAL A 167 28.66 12.78 -20.29
C VAL A 167 29.70 12.85 -19.16
N VAL A 168 29.25 12.94 -17.90
CA VAL A 168 30.13 12.90 -16.71
C VAL A 168 30.93 11.60 -16.65
N GLY A 169 30.27 10.45 -16.85
CA GLY A 169 30.92 9.14 -16.85
C GLY A 169 31.97 9.00 -17.96
N ALA A 170 31.65 9.45 -19.18
CA ALA A 170 32.58 9.44 -20.31
C ALA A 170 33.84 10.29 -20.06
N ILE A 171 33.67 11.52 -19.55
CA ILE A 171 34.79 12.41 -19.21
C ILE A 171 35.64 11.82 -18.08
N SER A 172 35.00 11.36 -17.01
CA SER A 172 35.70 10.83 -15.83
C SER A 172 36.50 9.57 -16.16
N ARG A 173 35.93 8.66 -16.96
CA ARG A 173 36.62 7.44 -17.40
C ARG A 173 37.78 7.76 -18.34
N ASN A 174 37.54 8.49 -19.43
CA ASN A 174 38.59 8.76 -20.41
C ASN A 174 39.74 9.60 -19.81
N LEU A 175 39.49 10.46 -18.81
CA LEU A 175 40.56 11.16 -18.07
C LEU A 175 41.35 10.24 -17.15
N ALA A 176 40.71 9.26 -16.50
CA ALA A 176 41.39 8.26 -15.66
C ALA A 176 42.24 7.30 -16.52
N ASP A 177 41.70 6.81 -17.64
CA ASP A 177 42.41 5.98 -18.62
C ASP A 177 43.64 6.72 -19.21
N LEU A 178 43.59 8.05 -19.32
CA LEU A 178 44.71 8.90 -19.74
C LEU A 178 45.71 9.21 -18.62
N GLN A 179 45.40 8.95 -17.34
CA GLN A 179 46.31 9.17 -16.21
C GLN A 179 47.17 7.93 -15.95
N ASP A 180 46.55 6.77 -15.70
CA ASP A 180 47.25 5.52 -15.48
C ASP A 180 47.52 4.79 -16.81
N HIS A 181 48.78 4.77 -17.25
CA HIS A 181 49.24 4.03 -18.45
C HIS A 181 49.25 2.49 -18.25
N ARG A 182 48.23 1.94 -17.57
CA ARG A 182 48.06 0.50 -17.34
C ARG A 182 46.61 0.09 -17.62
N GLY A 183 46.33 -0.21 -18.87
CA GLY A 183 45.09 -0.86 -19.26
C GLY A 183 44.99 -2.27 -18.65
N SER A 184 44.06 -2.46 -17.71
CA SER A 184 43.48 -3.77 -17.36
C SER A 184 42.23 -3.58 -16.49
N TYR A 185 41.21 -2.90 -17.03
CA TYR A 185 39.86 -2.89 -16.44
C TYR A 185 38.95 -3.79 -17.28
N THR A 186 38.35 -4.80 -16.66
CA THR A 186 37.51 -5.79 -17.36
C THR A 186 36.03 -5.40 -17.36
N SER A 187 35.58 -4.54 -16.44
CA SER A 187 34.22 -4.00 -16.41
C SER A 187 34.21 -2.47 -16.41
N ILE A 188 33.23 -1.90 -17.12
CA ILE A 188 32.92 -0.45 -17.12
C ILE A 188 32.41 0.08 -15.77
N TYR A 189 32.19 -0.80 -14.79
CA TYR A 189 31.73 -0.48 -13.44
C TYR A 189 32.80 -0.67 -12.36
N ASP A 190 34.00 -1.15 -12.71
CA ASP A 190 35.11 -1.28 -11.78
C ASP A 190 35.63 0.12 -11.43
N GLN A 191 35.25 0.64 -10.26
CA GLN A 191 35.74 1.95 -9.81
C GLN A 191 37.15 1.81 -9.24
N PRO A 192 38.19 2.42 -9.86
CA PRO A 192 39.50 2.51 -9.22
C PRO A 192 39.42 3.44 -8.00
N ALA A 193 40.00 3.02 -6.89
CA ALA A 193 40.32 3.89 -5.78
C ALA A 193 41.53 4.78 -6.17
N LEU A 194 41.28 5.80 -7.00
CA LEU A 194 42.28 6.76 -7.45
C LEU A 194 42.92 7.47 -6.26
N SER A 195 44.26 7.56 -6.26
CA SER A 195 45.02 8.28 -5.23
C SER A 195 44.86 9.80 -5.33
N HIS A 196 44.72 10.34 -6.55
CA HIS A 196 44.46 11.76 -6.81
C HIS A 196 43.50 11.95 -8.01
N PRO A 197 42.21 12.26 -7.79
CA PRO A 197 41.29 12.59 -8.88
C PRO A 197 41.67 13.90 -9.61
N ASP A 198 41.31 14.01 -10.90
CA ASP A 198 41.53 15.24 -11.67
C ASP A 198 40.65 16.39 -11.13
N PRO A 199 41.18 17.61 -10.92
CA PRO A 199 40.43 18.72 -10.32
C PRO A 199 39.19 19.14 -11.13
N VAL A 200 39.14 18.86 -12.43
CA VAL A 200 37.95 19.11 -13.26
C VAL A 200 36.84 18.09 -12.92
N VAL A 201 37.19 16.84 -12.65
CA VAL A 201 36.24 15.78 -12.27
C VAL A 201 35.62 16.05 -10.90
N ASP A 202 36.41 16.49 -9.92
CA ASP A 202 35.91 16.88 -8.60
C ASP A 202 35.01 18.12 -8.66
N SER A 203 35.37 19.09 -9.51
CA SER A 203 34.54 20.26 -9.79
C SER A 203 33.19 19.86 -10.41
N ILE A 204 33.20 18.91 -11.35
CA ILE A 204 31.99 18.36 -11.99
C ILE A 204 31.12 17.64 -10.95
N ARG A 205 31.71 16.77 -10.12
CA ARG A 205 30.98 16.07 -9.04
C ARG A 205 30.30 17.07 -8.10
N THR A 206 31.04 18.06 -7.63
CA THR A 206 30.53 19.14 -6.76
C THR A 206 29.40 19.93 -7.42
N ALA A 207 29.49 20.19 -8.73
CA ALA A 207 28.45 20.88 -9.48
C ALA A 207 27.19 20.00 -9.67
N VAL A 208 27.35 18.69 -9.91
CA VAL A 208 26.25 17.71 -10.00
C VAL A 208 25.54 17.55 -8.65
N ASP A 209 26.26 17.53 -7.53
CA ASP A 209 25.68 17.46 -6.18
C ASP A 209 24.90 18.73 -5.83
N ARG A 210 25.46 19.92 -6.15
CA ARG A 210 24.77 21.21 -6.01
C ARG A 210 23.51 21.31 -6.87
N LEU A 211 23.60 20.81 -8.11
CA LEU A 211 22.48 20.79 -9.04
C LEU A 211 21.38 19.84 -8.55
N SER A 212 21.76 18.63 -8.10
CA SER A 212 20.86 17.67 -7.47
C SER A 212 20.15 18.28 -6.26
N ASN A 213 20.86 18.99 -5.38
CA ASN A 213 20.23 19.73 -4.26
C ASN A 213 19.33 20.90 -4.73
N SER A 214 19.64 21.51 -5.87
CA SER A 214 18.88 22.60 -6.50
C SER A 214 17.62 22.12 -7.26
N THR A 215 17.56 20.84 -7.63
CA THR A 215 16.38 20.19 -8.19
C THR A 215 15.65 19.29 -7.20
N ASN A 216 16.29 18.87 -6.10
CA ASN A 216 15.71 18.00 -5.08
C ASN A 216 14.40 18.54 -4.53
N PHE A 217 14.18 19.85 -4.46
CA PHE A 217 12.87 20.43 -4.12
C PHE A 217 11.78 20.17 -5.17
N LEU A 218 12.09 20.27 -6.46
CA LEU A 218 11.14 20.00 -7.54
C LEU A 218 10.90 18.49 -7.69
N HIS A 219 11.94 17.67 -7.49
CA HIS A 219 11.83 16.23 -7.41
C HIS A 219 11.02 15.78 -6.19
N TYR A 220 11.28 16.35 -5.01
CA TYR A 220 10.53 16.14 -3.77
C TYR A 220 9.09 16.58 -3.93
N LEU A 221 8.80 17.77 -4.48
CA LEU A 221 7.41 18.18 -4.74
C LEU A 221 6.73 17.35 -5.83
N GLY A 222 7.43 16.87 -6.86
CA GLY A 222 6.85 15.91 -7.81
C GLY A 222 6.48 14.61 -7.12
N LYS A 223 7.40 14.03 -6.33
CA LYS A 223 7.19 12.81 -5.56
C LYS A 223 6.09 12.99 -4.50
N HIS A 224 6.08 14.11 -3.79
CA HIS A 224 5.07 14.43 -2.77
C HIS A 224 3.71 14.84 -3.33
N ALA A 225 3.64 15.45 -4.52
CA ALA A 225 2.36 15.74 -5.17
C ALA A 225 1.75 14.50 -5.86
N LEU A 226 2.58 13.51 -6.23
CA LEU A 226 2.12 12.17 -6.58
C LEU A 226 1.62 11.40 -5.34
N ILE A 227 2.27 11.57 -4.18
CA ILE A 227 1.83 10.97 -2.89
C ILE A 227 0.61 11.70 -2.29
N MET A 228 0.40 12.99 -2.60
CA MET A 228 -0.86 13.68 -2.31
C MET A 228 -1.97 13.19 -3.24
N GLN A 229 -2.68 12.16 -2.78
CA GLN A 229 -4.14 12.16 -2.88
C GLN A 229 -4.71 13.34 -2.07
N GLU A 230 -5.95 13.72 -2.39
CA GLU A 230 -6.59 14.99 -2.05
C GLU A 230 -6.53 15.40 -0.57
N GLU A 231 -5.85 16.52 -0.30
CA GLU A 231 -6.06 17.33 0.91
C GLU A 231 -6.88 18.58 0.53
N PHE A 232 -8.15 18.56 0.90
CA PHE A 232 -8.94 19.79 1.11
C PHE A 232 -8.41 20.54 2.34
N PRO A 233 -8.60 21.88 2.42
CA PRO A 233 -7.77 22.73 3.28
C PRO A 233 -8.07 22.54 4.77
N SER A 234 -7.04 22.23 5.54
CA SER A 234 -6.95 22.63 6.95
C SER A 234 -6.42 24.07 7.03
N SER A 235 -6.87 24.78 8.06
CA SER A 235 -6.47 26.14 8.42
C SER A 235 -4.95 26.27 8.69
N PRO A 236 -4.38 27.48 8.60
CA PRO A 236 -2.93 27.67 8.66
C PRO A 236 -2.36 27.47 10.08
N GLU A 237 -1.23 26.76 10.13
CA GLU A 237 -0.24 26.79 11.21
C GLU A 237 -0.69 26.33 12.61
N ASP A 238 -0.89 25.02 12.75
CA ASP A 238 -0.49 24.29 13.97
C ASP A 238 0.67 23.33 13.64
N PRO A 239 1.61 23.09 14.57
CA PRO A 239 2.71 22.15 14.35
C PRO A 239 2.17 20.71 14.22
N ILE A 240 2.76 19.93 13.30
CA ILE A 240 2.39 18.53 13.10
C ILE A 240 2.59 17.77 14.41
N ASP A 241 1.49 17.35 15.02
CA ASP A 241 1.54 16.63 16.28
C ASP A 241 1.94 15.16 16.06
N ASP A 242 3.19 14.83 16.40
CA ASP A 242 3.72 13.46 16.40
C ASP A 242 3.02 12.55 17.47
N SER A 243 2.11 13.08 18.31
CA SER A 243 1.44 12.31 19.38
C SER A 243 0.55 11.16 18.89
N ALA A 244 0.06 11.20 17.65
CA ALA A 244 -0.86 10.19 17.12
C ALA A 244 -0.17 8.83 16.88
N TYR A 245 1.16 8.79 16.72
CA TYR A 245 1.91 7.58 16.38
C TYR A 245 2.57 6.93 17.61
N HIS A 246 1.87 5.95 18.21
CA HIS A 246 2.44 5.11 19.27
C HIS A 246 2.99 3.79 18.72
N PHE A 247 4.32 3.69 18.59
CA PHE A 247 5.01 2.47 18.12
C PHE A 247 4.59 1.19 18.88
N MET A 248 4.41 1.27 20.20
CA MET A 248 3.94 0.13 21.01
C MET A 248 2.54 -0.35 20.62
N SER A 249 1.65 0.57 20.23
CA SER A 249 0.30 0.21 19.78
C SER A 249 0.32 -0.37 18.35
N LEU A 250 1.22 0.08 17.48
CA LEU A 250 1.50 -0.62 16.21
C LEU A 250 2.05 -2.03 16.45
N LEU A 251 3.00 -2.20 17.38
CA LEU A 251 3.56 -3.50 17.75
C LEU A 251 2.48 -4.45 18.28
N LEU A 252 1.55 -3.97 19.11
CA LEU A 252 0.41 -4.75 19.60
C LEU A 252 -0.56 -5.18 18.49
N ASN A 253 -0.77 -4.35 17.45
CA ASN A 253 -1.57 -4.74 16.26
C ASN A 253 -0.85 -5.79 15.40
N LEU A 254 0.47 -5.68 15.27
CA LEU A 254 1.30 -6.68 14.57
C LEU A 254 1.32 -8.01 15.35
N ALA A 255 1.48 -7.96 16.68
CA ALA A 255 1.44 -9.12 17.56
C ALA A 255 0.07 -9.82 17.56
N ASN A 256 -1.04 -9.06 17.55
CA ASN A 256 -2.38 -9.62 17.37
C ASN A 256 -2.49 -10.40 16.05
N THR A 257 -1.99 -9.81 14.96
CA THR A 257 -2.01 -10.42 13.63
C THR A 257 -1.18 -11.70 13.59
N PHE A 258 0.05 -11.66 14.11
CA PHE A 258 0.92 -12.84 14.25
C PHE A 258 0.23 -13.95 15.03
N LEU A 259 -0.25 -13.64 16.25
CA LEU A 259 -0.85 -14.63 17.14
C LEU A 259 -2.15 -15.22 16.56
N TYR A 260 -2.93 -14.43 15.82
CA TYR A 260 -4.11 -14.92 15.10
C TYR A 260 -3.76 -15.88 13.95
N MET A 261 -2.66 -15.65 13.23
CA MET A 261 -2.22 -16.59 12.19
C MET A 261 -1.63 -17.86 12.80
N VAL A 262 -0.89 -17.78 13.91
CA VAL A 262 -0.50 -18.97 14.72
C VAL A 262 -1.75 -19.76 15.10
N ASN A 263 -2.77 -19.09 15.67
CA ASN A 263 -4.04 -19.70 16.08
C ASN A 263 -4.78 -20.42 14.94
N THR A 264 -4.65 -19.90 13.72
CA THR A 264 -5.32 -20.44 12.53
C THR A 264 -4.66 -21.75 12.09
N TYR A 265 -3.33 -21.75 11.96
CA TYR A 265 -2.57 -22.84 11.32
C TYR A 265 -1.95 -23.86 12.30
N ILE A 266 -1.88 -23.59 13.61
CA ILE A 266 -1.38 -24.54 14.62
C ILE A 266 -2.17 -25.86 14.65
N ILE A 267 -3.45 -25.86 14.24
CA ILE A 267 -4.29 -27.06 14.23
C ILE A 267 -4.16 -27.91 12.95
N VAL A 268 -3.63 -27.34 11.87
CA VAL A 268 -3.69 -27.97 10.53
C VAL A 268 -2.98 -29.33 10.47
N PRO A 269 -1.81 -29.54 11.11
CA PRO A 269 -1.16 -30.86 11.13
C PRO A 269 -1.95 -31.96 11.86
N THR A 270 -2.89 -31.61 12.74
CA THR A 270 -3.65 -32.56 13.60
C THR A 270 -5.15 -32.60 13.30
N ALA A 271 -5.66 -31.73 12.42
CA ALA A 271 -7.09 -31.54 12.22
C ALA A 271 -7.83 -32.79 11.71
N ASP A 272 -7.22 -33.54 10.78
CA ASP A 272 -7.76 -34.79 10.23
C ASP A 272 -7.78 -35.91 11.29
N ARG A 273 -6.69 -36.05 12.06
CA ARG A 273 -6.63 -37.06 13.13
C ARG A 273 -7.62 -36.73 14.24
N TYR A 274 -7.79 -35.46 14.60
CA TYR A 274 -8.71 -35.03 15.65
C TYR A 274 -10.17 -35.27 15.27
N THR A 275 -10.58 -35.00 14.01
CA THR A 275 -11.93 -35.35 13.56
C THR A 275 -12.16 -36.87 13.58
N MET A 276 -11.16 -37.67 13.20
CA MET A 276 -11.25 -39.14 13.30
C MET A 276 -11.39 -39.64 14.75
N THR A 277 -10.70 -39.02 15.72
CA THR A 277 -10.85 -39.40 17.13
C THR A 277 -12.25 -39.08 17.68
N LEU A 278 -12.89 -38.02 17.19
CA LEU A 278 -14.27 -37.63 17.52
C LEU A 278 -15.33 -38.35 16.65
N GLY A 279 -14.98 -39.46 15.99
CA GLY A 279 -15.90 -40.31 15.22
C GLY A 279 -16.31 -39.78 13.83
N ALA A 280 -15.66 -38.74 13.30
CA ALA A 280 -15.94 -38.17 11.99
C ALA A 280 -14.93 -38.60 10.90
N ALA A 281 -15.28 -38.43 9.63
CA ALA A 281 -14.36 -38.71 8.53
C ALA A 281 -13.22 -37.68 8.48
N ALA A 282 -12.02 -38.11 8.08
CA ALA A 282 -10.84 -37.23 7.96
C ALA A 282 -11.09 -35.97 7.12
N THR A 283 -11.90 -36.08 6.06
CA THR A 283 -12.29 -34.98 5.15
C THR A 283 -13.17 -33.90 5.79
N VAL A 284 -13.69 -34.13 7.01
CA VAL A 284 -14.34 -33.11 7.85
C VAL A 284 -13.32 -32.10 8.41
N CYS A 285 -12.01 -32.36 8.28
CA CYS A 285 -10.97 -31.38 8.60
C CYS A 285 -11.17 -30.04 7.89
N GLY A 286 -11.64 -30.04 6.63
CA GLY A 286 -11.99 -28.82 5.89
C GLY A 286 -13.07 -27.99 6.60
N VAL A 287 -14.13 -28.63 7.11
CA VAL A 287 -15.15 -27.94 7.93
C VAL A 287 -14.58 -27.40 9.24
N VAL A 288 -13.69 -28.15 9.90
CA VAL A 288 -13.04 -27.71 11.15
C VAL A 288 -12.09 -26.52 10.89
N ILE A 289 -11.34 -26.54 9.79
CA ILE A 289 -10.46 -25.44 9.40
C ILE A 289 -11.31 -24.21 9.01
N GLY A 290 -12.20 -24.37 8.03
CA GLY A 290 -13.00 -23.30 7.42
C GLY A 290 -14.12 -22.72 8.25
N SER A 291 -14.63 -23.41 9.29
CA SER A 291 -15.59 -22.82 10.23
C SER A 291 -15.06 -21.52 10.88
N MET A 292 -13.75 -21.44 11.11
CA MET A 292 -13.09 -20.21 11.57
C MET A 292 -13.15 -19.09 10.51
N ALA A 293 -12.98 -19.42 9.23
CA ALA A 293 -13.09 -18.46 8.13
C ALA A 293 -14.56 -18.00 7.94
N VAL A 294 -15.54 -18.90 8.06
CA VAL A 294 -16.97 -18.57 7.96
C VAL A 294 -17.36 -17.55 9.03
N ALA A 295 -16.99 -17.78 10.29
CA ALA A 295 -17.25 -16.82 11.36
C ALA A 295 -16.46 -15.50 11.20
N GLN A 296 -15.27 -15.55 10.61
CA GLN A 296 -14.47 -14.35 10.31
C GLN A 296 -15.18 -13.41 9.32
N VAL A 297 -15.86 -13.90 8.28
CA VAL A 297 -16.60 -13.06 7.30
C VAL A 297 -17.62 -12.16 8.01
N PHE A 298 -18.38 -12.69 8.96
CA PHE A 298 -19.37 -11.91 9.69
C PHE A 298 -18.76 -10.97 10.74
N SER A 299 -17.75 -11.44 11.49
CA SER A 299 -17.13 -10.62 12.55
C SER A 299 -16.31 -9.46 11.99
N SER A 300 -15.65 -9.66 10.85
CA SER A 300 -14.82 -8.68 10.15
C SER A 300 -15.60 -7.40 9.79
N VAL A 301 -16.83 -7.51 9.27
CA VAL A 301 -17.72 -6.37 9.01
C VAL A 301 -18.08 -5.63 10.30
N TYR A 302 -18.46 -6.35 11.36
CA TYR A 302 -18.83 -5.77 12.66
C TYR A 302 -17.64 -5.05 13.32
N PHE A 303 -16.45 -5.64 13.28
CA PHE A 303 -15.23 -5.04 13.79
C PHE A 303 -14.76 -3.83 12.96
N SER A 304 -14.94 -3.83 11.64
CA SER A 304 -14.73 -2.64 10.82
C SER A 304 -15.68 -1.51 11.21
N ALA A 305 -16.94 -1.84 11.49
CA ALA A 305 -17.93 -0.88 11.99
C ALA A 305 -17.58 -0.34 13.38
N TRP A 306 -17.15 -1.20 14.32
CA TRP A 306 -16.80 -0.82 15.70
C TRP A 306 -15.51 0.01 15.76
N SER A 307 -14.51 -0.30 14.93
CA SER A 307 -13.25 0.46 14.82
C SER A 307 -13.41 1.89 14.27
N ASN A 308 -14.59 2.25 13.72
CA ASN A 308 -14.96 3.65 13.51
C ASN A 308 -14.97 4.44 14.84
N ARG A 309 -15.23 3.80 15.99
CA ARG A 309 -15.38 4.46 17.30
C ARG A 309 -14.17 4.30 18.23
N SER A 310 -13.59 3.10 18.33
CA SER A 310 -12.42 2.80 19.17
C SER A 310 -11.70 1.56 18.63
N TYR A 311 -10.37 1.52 18.72
CA TYR A 311 -9.55 0.36 18.39
C TYR A 311 -9.36 -0.58 19.58
N MET A 312 -9.23 -0.04 20.80
CA MET A 312 -8.96 -0.84 21.99
C MET A 312 -10.11 -1.80 22.31
N ARG A 313 -11.37 -1.33 22.24
CA ARG A 313 -12.54 -2.15 22.61
C ARG A 313 -12.73 -3.38 21.70
N PRO A 314 -12.65 -3.27 20.36
CA PRO A 314 -12.55 -4.43 19.46
C PRO A 314 -11.46 -5.43 19.82
N LEU A 315 -10.23 -4.96 20.10
CA LEU A 315 -9.07 -5.82 20.38
C LEU A 315 -9.22 -6.59 21.71
N VAL A 316 -9.78 -5.95 22.73
CA VAL A 316 -10.12 -6.60 24.01
C VAL A 316 -11.18 -7.68 23.82
N PHE A 317 -12.28 -7.37 23.13
CA PHE A 317 -13.35 -8.34 22.86
C PHE A 317 -12.85 -9.52 22.01
N SER A 318 -12.09 -9.23 20.95
CA SER A 318 -11.37 -10.22 20.12
C SER A 318 -10.57 -11.20 20.99
N SER A 319 -9.73 -10.69 21.89
CA SER A 319 -8.86 -11.51 22.74
C SER A 319 -9.65 -12.40 23.71
N ILE A 320 -10.74 -11.90 24.29
CA ILE A 320 -11.62 -12.66 25.18
C ILE A 320 -12.34 -13.78 24.42
N VAL A 321 -12.86 -13.48 23.23
CA VAL A 321 -13.55 -14.47 22.38
C VAL A 321 -12.58 -15.55 21.88
N LEU A 322 -11.33 -15.20 21.56
CA LEU A 322 -10.26 -16.14 21.20
C LEU A 322 -9.82 -17.02 22.37
N LEU A 323 -9.76 -16.49 23.60
CA LEU A 323 -9.51 -17.26 24.81
C LEU A 323 -10.60 -18.34 25.03
N VAL A 324 -11.87 -17.95 24.91
CA VAL A 324 -13.02 -18.88 25.03
C VAL A 324 -13.01 -19.92 23.90
N GLY A 325 -12.85 -19.50 22.64
CA GLY A 325 -12.85 -20.41 21.49
C GLY A 325 -11.76 -21.48 21.56
N ASN A 326 -10.55 -21.11 21.97
CA ASN A 326 -9.45 -22.06 22.15
C ASN A 326 -9.65 -23.02 23.34
N THR A 327 -10.26 -22.54 24.42
CA THR A 327 -10.63 -23.38 25.56
C THR A 327 -11.70 -24.41 25.16
N LEU A 328 -12.72 -24.00 24.40
CA LEU A 328 -13.73 -24.91 23.85
C LEU A 328 -13.13 -25.93 22.86
N TYR A 329 -12.21 -25.49 21.99
CA TYR A 329 -11.50 -26.37 21.06
C TYR A 329 -10.72 -27.48 21.79
N ALA A 330 -10.06 -27.16 22.91
CA ALA A 330 -9.34 -28.14 23.71
C ALA A 330 -10.27 -29.07 24.52
N LEU A 331 -11.37 -28.52 25.09
CA LEU A 331 -12.36 -29.28 25.85
C LEU A 331 -13.19 -30.25 24.98
N ALA A 332 -13.29 -30.03 23.67
CA ALA A 332 -14.06 -30.88 22.77
C ALA A 332 -13.59 -32.36 22.76
N TYR A 333 -12.30 -32.61 23.05
CA TYR A 333 -11.75 -33.95 23.23
C TYR A 333 -12.29 -34.65 24.48
N ASP A 334 -12.27 -33.97 25.64
CA ASP A 334 -12.75 -34.54 26.91
C ASP A 334 -14.28 -34.63 26.99
N LEU A 335 -14.98 -33.89 26.13
CA LEU A 335 -16.45 -33.92 25.96
C LEU A 335 -16.92 -34.83 24.81
N ASP A 336 -15.99 -35.46 24.08
CA ASP A 336 -16.24 -36.33 22.92
C ASP A 336 -17.27 -35.75 21.93
N SER A 337 -17.09 -34.49 21.54
CA SER A 337 -18.12 -33.75 20.78
C SER A 337 -17.55 -32.89 19.65
N LEU A 338 -17.78 -33.34 18.41
CA LEU A 338 -17.53 -32.56 17.19
C LEU A 338 -18.26 -31.20 17.19
N SER A 339 -19.45 -31.12 17.79
CA SER A 339 -20.21 -29.87 17.90
C SER A 339 -19.46 -28.84 18.76
N VAL A 340 -18.87 -29.26 19.89
CA VAL A 340 -18.08 -28.36 20.75
C VAL A 340 -16.80 -27.91 20.01
N LEU A 341 -16.17 -28.80 19.24
CA LEU A 341 -15.01 -28.47 18.41
C LEU A 341 -15.35 -27.36 17.40
N LEU A 342 -16.44 -27.52 16.66
CA LEU A 342 -16.90 -26.54 15.67
C LEU A 342 -17.33 -25.22 16.32
N ILE A 343 -18.00 -25.25 17.48
CA ILE A 343 -18.34 -24.02 18.23
C ILE A 343 -17.05 -23.30 18.67
N GLY A 344 -16.05 -24.02 19.18
CA GLY A 344 -14.74 -23.43 19.53
C GLY A 344 -14.06 -22.74 18.34
N ARG A 345 -14.07 -23.37 17.16
CA ARG A 345 -13.54 -22.80 15.91
C ARG A 345 -14.33 -21.58 15.42
N LEU A 346 -15.67 -21.62 15.50
CA LEU A 346 -16.54 -20.48 15.20
C LEU A 346 -16.22 -19.29 16.12
N PHE A 347 -16.05 -19.52 17.43
CA PHE A 347 -15.61 -18.47 18.35
C PHE A 347 -14.22 -17.91 17.96
N CYS A 348 -13.24 -18.76 17.63
CA CYS A 348 -11.95 -18.30 17.12
C CYS A 348 -12.05 -17.42 15.86
N GLY A 349 -13.03 -17.67 14.97
CA GLY A 349 -13.33 -16.80 13.83
C GLY A 349 -14.07 -15.51 14.20
N LEU A 350 -15.00 -15.58 15.16
CA LEU A 350 -15.69 -14.40 15.69
C LEU A 350 -14.74 -13.43 16.39
N GLY A 351 -13.60 -13.89 16.89
CA GLY A 351 -12.56 -13.07 17.48
C GLY A 351 -11.60 -12.40 16.50
N SER A 352 -11.83 -12.46 15.17
CA SER A 352 -10.88 -11.94 14.17
C SER A 352 -10.77 -10.42 14.08
N ALA A 353 -9.78 -9.83 14.76
CA ALA A 353 -9.49 -8.40 14.68
C ALA A 353 -8.70 -7.96 13.42
N ARG A 354 -8.48 -8.82 12.41
CA ARG A 354 -7.59 -8.49 11.26
C ARG A 354 -8.04 -7.25 10.48
N ALA A 355 -9.35 -7.02 10.34
CA ALA A 355 -9.89 -5.80 9.74
C ALA A 355 -9.54 -4.54 10.56
N VAL A 356 -9.55 -4.64 11.90
CA VAL A 356 -9.14 -3.59 12.84
C VAL A 356 -7.66 -3.30 12.70
N ASN A 357 -6.81 -4.33 12.68
CA ASN A 357 -5.35 -4.18 12.59
C ASN A 357 -4.93 -3.48 11.28
N ARG A 358 -5.53 -3.89 10.14
CA ARG A 358 -5.31 -3.23 8.85
C ARG A 358 -5.80 -1.80 8.84
N ARG A 359 -6.96 -1.54 9.45
CA ARG A 359 -7.48 -0.18 9.60
C ARG A 359 -6.60 0.69 10.50
N TYR A 360 -6.05 0.16 11.59
CA TYR A 360 -5.13 0.90 12.45
C TYR A 360 -3.86 1.32 11.69
N ILE A 361 -3.30 0.41 10.87
CA ILE A 361 -2.16 0.74 9.98
C ILE A 361 -2.55 1.80 8.94
N SER A 362 -3.77 1.77 8.42
CA SER A 362 -4.30 2.86 7.60
C SER A 362 -4.34 4.16 8.40
N ASP A 363 -5.14 4.23 9.46
CA ASP A 363 -5.63 5.49 9.99
C ASP A 363 -4.62 6.16 10.95
N CYS A 364 -3.70 5.40 11.55
CA CYS A 364 -2.81 5.87 12.62
C CYS A 364 -1.31 5.90 12.26
N VAL A 365 -0.89 5.23 11.18
CA VAL A 365 0.54 5.22 10.78
C VAL A 365 0.81 6.32 9.74
N PRO A 366 1.80 7.21 9.96
CA PRO A 366 2.15 8.25 9.00
C PRO A 366 2.45 7.69 7.60
N LEU A 367 2.03 8.41 6.55
CA LEU A 367 2.16 7.98 5.15
C LEU A 367 3.58 7.49 4.77
N LYS A 368 4.63 8.08 5.36
CA LYS A 368 6.04 7.69 5.15
C LYS A 368 6.37 6.28 5.66
N LEU A 369 5.71 5.82 6.73
CA LEU A 369 5.93 4.54 7.40
C LEU A 369 4.85 3.50 7.05
N ARG A 370 3.71 3.92 6.51
CA ARG A 370 2.54 3.09 6.19
C ARG A 370 2.88 1.88 5.32
N MET A 371 3.75 2.05 4.32
CA MET A 371 4.23 0.94 3.46
C MET A 371 5.03 -0.09 4.28
N GLN A 372 5.94 0.37 5.14
CA GLN A 372 6.74 -0.50 6.00
C GLN A 372 5.88 -1.21 7.06
N ALA A 373 4.87 -0.53 7.62
CA ALA A 373 3.92 -1.12 8.56
C ALA A 373 3.01 -2.17 7.88
N SER A 374 2.56 -1.93 6.65
CA SER A 374 1.82 -2.91 5.84
C SER A 374 2.67 -4.12 5.48
N ALA A 375 3.93 -3.92 5.08
CA ALA A 375 4.88 -5.02 4.88
C ALA A 375 5.12 -5.79 6.18
N GLY A 376 5.24 -5.09 7.32
CA GLY A 376 5.32 -5.69 8.65
C GLY A 376 4.10 -6.55 8.99
N PHE A 377 2.89 -6.13 8.61
CA PHE A 377 1.66 -6.93 8.80
C PHE A 377 1.65 -8.21 7.96
N VAL A 378 2.14 -8.15 6.71
CA VAL A 378 2.26 -9.34 5.84
C VAL A 378 3.31 -10.29 6.43
N SER A 379 4.51 -9.80 6.75
CA SER A 379 5.57 -10.60 7.38
C SER A 379 5.16 -11.19 8.73
N ALA A 380 4.47 -10.43 9.59
CA ALA A 380 3.90 -10.95 10.84
C ALA A 380 2.82 -12.02 10.60
N SER A 381 2.03 -11.87 9.54
CA SER A 381 1.05 -12.90 9.15
C SER A 381 1.76 -14.20 8.74
N ALA A 382 2.71 -14.12 7.81
CA ALA A 382 3.47 -15.27 7.30
C ALA A 382 4.30 -15.97 8.39
N LEU A 383 4.96 -15.20 9.26
CA LEU A 383 5.63 -15.72 10.47
C LEU A 383 4.67 -16.51 11.36
N GLY A 384 3.43 -16.04 11.52
CA GLY A 384 2.41 -16.78 12.28
C GLY A 384 1.98 -18.07 11.60
N MET A 385 1.83 -18.07 10.26
CA MET A 385 1.54 -19.27 9.48
C MET A 385 2.66 -20.33 9.57
N ALA A 386 3.93 -19.90 9.65
CA ALA A 386 5.07 -20.79 9.86
C ALA A 386 5.17 -21.30 11.32
N CYS A 387 4.95 -20.40 12.28
CA CYS A 387 5.12 -20.68 13.70
C CYS A 387 4.02 -21.59 14.27
N GLY A 388 2.79 -21.54 13.74
CA GLY A 388 1.70 -22.46 14.12
C GLY A 388 2.10 -23.93 14.01
N PRO A 389 2.35 -24.46 12.80
CA PRO A 389 2.81 -25.83 12.60
C PRO A 389 4.11 -26.16 13.36
N ALA A 390 5.05 -25.20 13.46
CA ALA A 390 6.27 -25.41 14.25
C ALA A 390 5.98 -25.68 15.74
N LEU A 391 5.05 -24.95 16.35
CA LEU A 391 4.59 -25.20 17.73
C LEU A 391 3.83 -26.52 17.85
N ALA A 392 2.99 -26.86 16.87
CA ALA A 392 2.29 -28.16 16.83
C ALA A 392 3.28 -29.34 16.84
N CYS A 393 4.41 -29.22 16.13
CA CYS A 393 5.48 -30.23 16.14
C CYS A 393 6.15 -30.40 17.51
N LEU A 394 6.16 -29.37 18.37
CA LEU A 394 6.70 -29.46 19.73
C LEU A 394 5.69 -30.05 20.73
N PHE A 395 4.40 -30.09 20.38
CA PHE A 395 3.30 -30.49 21.27
C PHE A 395 2.96 -31.98 21.24
N GLN A 396 3.95 -32.85 20.92
CA GLN A 396 3.81 -34.31 20.90
C GLN A 396 3.89 -34.98 22.29
N THR A 397 3.31 -34.34 23.31
CA THR A 397 3.19 -34.93 24.66
C THR A 397 1.79 -35.51 24.84
N ASN A 398 1.67 -36.55 25.68
CA ASN A 398 0.38 -37.11 26.06
C ASN A 398 0.36 -37.36 27.57
N PHE A 399 -0.42 -36.56 28.30
CA PHE A 399 -0.62 -36.70 29.75
C PHE A 399 -2.02 -36.20 30.14
N LYS A 400 -2.46 -36.50 31.37
CA LYS A 400 -3.78 -36.10 31.88
C LYS A 400 -3.64 -35.42 33.23
N ILE A 401 -4.24 -34.23 33.38
CA ILE A 401 -4.29 -33.49 34.64
C ILE A 401 -5.76 -33.44 35.08
N TYR A 402 -6.06 -34.11 36.19
CA TYR A 402 -7.43 -34.36 36.66
C TYR A 402 -8.33 -34.96 35.55
N LYS A 403 -9.31 -34.19 35.07
CA LYS A 403 -10.22 -34.59 33.99
C LYS A 403 -9.76 -34.12 32.60
N LEU A 404 -8.80 -33.21 32.53
CA LEU A 404 -8.35 -32.56 31.29
C LEU A 404 -7.23 -33.35 30.62
N THR A 405 -7.42 -33.71 29.35
CA THR A 405 -6.44 -34.43 28.54
C THR A 405 -5.55 -33.45 27.78
N PHE A 406 -4.24 -33.64 27.88
CA PHE A 406 -3.21 -32.84 27.21
C PHE A 406 -2.50 -33.75 26.20
N ASN A 407 -2.90 -33.66 24.93
CA ASN A 407 -2.34 -34.44 23.83
C ASN A 407 -2.02 -33.56 22.60
N GLU A 408 -1.52 -34.15 21.51
CA GLU A 408 -1.22 -33.48 20.22
C GLU A 408 -2.37 -32.60 19.69
N ALA A 409 -3.63 -33.01 19.91
CA ALA A 409 -4.80 -32.27 19.44
C ALA A 409 -5.22 -31.14 20.40
N THR A 410 -5.11 -31.34 21.72
CA THR A 410 -5.60 -30.38 22.73
C THR A 410 -4.56 -29.36 23.20
N LEU A 411 -3.26 -29.69 23.22
CA LEU A 411 -2.19 -28.75 23.58
C LEU A 411 -2.24 -27.44 22.76
N PRO A 412 -2.43 -27.48 21.42
CA PRO A 412 -2.63 -26.26 20.63
C PRO A 412 -3.66 -25.30 21.21
N GLY A 413 -4.84 -25.81 21.62
CA GLY A 413 -5.89 -24.99 22.21
C GLY A 413 -5.49 -24.41 23.56
N TRP A 414 -4.92 -25.22 24.46
CA TRP A 414 -4.47 -24.73 25.78
C TRP A 414 -3.33 -23.70 25.68
N ALA A 415 -2.35 -23.92 24.81
CA ALA A 415 -1.24 -23.01 24.58
C ALA A 415 -1.72 -21.67 23.98
N MET A 416 -2.62 -21.73 22.99
CA MET A 416 -3.19 -20.53 22.39
C MET A 416 -4.10 -19.77 23.36
N ALA A 417 -4.90 -20.47 24.18
CA ALA A 417 -5.69 -19.84 25.24
C ALA A 417 -4.79 -19.04 26.20
N LEU A 418 -3.70 -19.63 26.68
CA LEU A 418 -2.72 -18.93 27.53
C LEU A 418 -2.07 -17.74 26.80
N ALA A 419 -1.70 -17.90 25.53
CA ALA A 419 -1.10 -16.82 24.75
C ALA A 419 -2.07 -15.63 24.53
N TRP A 420 -3.37 -15.89 24.31
CA TRP A 420 -4.39 -14.85 24.22
C TRP A 420 -4.66 -14.15 25.55
N LEU A 421 -4.56 -14.87 26.68
CA LEU A 421 -4.61 -14.27 28.01
C LEU A 421 -3.42 -13.32 28.25
N VAL A 422 -2.19 -13.75 27.92
CA VAL A 422 -0.99 -12.91 28.03
C VAL A 422 -1.09 -11.69 27.10
N TYR A 423 -1.57 -11.87 25.87
CA TYR A 423 -1.81 -10.77 24.94
C TYR A 423 -2.85 -9.77 25.48
N LEU A 424 -3.96 -10.25 26.06
CA LEU A 424 -4.99 -9.40 26.67
C LEU A 424 -4.43 -8.54 27.81
N LEU A 425 -3.59 -9.11 28.68
CA LEU A 425 -2.92 -8.38 29.76
C LEU A 425 -1.94 -7.34 29.20
N TRP A 426 -1.14 -7.70 28.18
CA TRP A 426 -0.20 -6.78 27.55
C TRP A 426 -0.91 -5.62 26.83
N LEU A 427 -1.99 -5.91 26.11
CA LEU A 427 -2.86 -4.93 25.47
C LEU A 427 -3.43 -3.94 26.50
N TRP A 428 -3.93 -4.43 27.64
CA TRP A 428 -4.51 -3.58 28.69
C TRP A 428 -3.49 -2.59 29.28
N ILE A 429 -2.24 -3.02 29.44
CA ILE A 429 -1.17 -2.20 30.06
C ILE A 429 -0.55 -1.22 29.06
N SER A 430 -0.37 -1.64 27.80
CA SER A 430 0.53 -0.97 26.84
C SER A 430 -0.17 -0.32 25.62
N PHE A 431 -1.46 -0.58 25.40
CA PHE A 431 -2.19 0.04 24.29
C PHE A 431 -2.63 1.47 24.65
N ARG A 432 -2.37 2.43 23.75
CA ARG A 432 -2.87 3.81 23.88
C ARG A 432 -3.78 4.12 22.71
N GLU A 433 -5.05 4.39 23.02
CA GLU A 433 -6.03 4.80 22.01
C GLU A 433 -5.58 6.14 21.40
N PRO A 434 -5.47 6.26 20.06
CA PRO A 434 -5.04 7.49 19.41
C PRO A 434 -6.09 8.60 19.60
N SER A 435 -5.63 9.81 19.87
CA SER A 435 -6.47 11.00 19.90
C SER A 435 -7.14 11.20 18.53
N ARG A 436 -8.48 11.22 18.54
CA ARG A 436 -9.29 11.62 17.39
C ARG A 436 -9.97 12.92 17.76
N GLU A 437 -9.79 13.96 16.94
CA GLU A 437 -10.60 15.17 17.04
C GLU A 437 -12.07 14.80 16.81
N THR A 438 -12.85 14.78 17.89
CA THR A 438 -14.29 14.69 17.78
C THR A 438 -14.77 16.00 17.14
N LYS A 439 -15.18 15.93 15.88
CA LYS A 439 -16.04 16.96 15.28
C LYS A 439 -17.42 16.88 15.94
N GLU A 440 -17.51 17.34 17.19
CA GLU A 440 -18.79 17.65 17.79
C GLU A 440 -19.48 18.75 16.98
N ASN A 441 -20.79 18.63 16.87
CA ASN A 441 -21.58 19.42 15.94
C ASN A 441 -21.53 20.89 16.37
N VAL A 442 -20.88 21.74 15.56
CA VAL A 442 -21.14 23.18 15.59
C VAL A 442 -22.56 23.36 15.06
N VAL A 443 -23.53 23.38 15.97
CA VAL A 443 -24.87 23.87 15.69
C VAL A 443 -24.74 25.35 15.32
N PRO A 444 -25.24 25.80 14.16
CA PRO A 444 -25.35 27.21 13.88
C PRO A 444 -26.54 27.77 14.67
N ASP A 445 -26.27 28.42 15.80
CA ASP A 445 -27.28 29.20 16.52
C ASP A 445 -27.61 30.48 15.74
N GLU A 446 -28.46 30.35 14.72
CA GLU A 446 -29.23 31.48 14.21
C GLU A 446 -30.41 31.76 15.15
N SER A 447 -30.23 32.68 16.10
CA SER A 447 -31.16 33.80 16.35
C SER A 447 -30.90 34.48 17.69
N THR A 448 -30.54 35.76 17.64
CA THR A 448 -31.43 36.85 18.11
C THR A 448 -30.69 38.18 18.00
N SER A 449 -31.24 39.08 17.19
CA SER A 449 -30.77 40.45 17.08
C SER A 449 -31.11 41.26 18.33
N GLY A 450 -30.14 41.99 18.88
CA GLY A 450 -30.41 43.29 19.48
C GLY A 450 -29.95 43.54 20.93
N ARG A 451 -29.37 44.74 21.06
CA ARG A 451 -29.40 45.65 22.22
C ARG A 451 -28.47 45.42 23.42
N TYR A 452 -27.68 46.48 23.62
CA TYR A 452 -27.12 47.04 24.86
C TYR A 452 -26.13 46.22 25.70
N ILE A 453 -24.91 46.76 25.74
CA ILE A 453 -24.03 46.68 26.90
C ILE A 453 -24.67 47.50 28.03
N ASP A 454 -24.92 46.90 29.18
CA ASP A 454 -24.53 47.51 30.45
C ASP A 454 -24.24 46.46 31.54
N SER A 455 -23.69 46.98 32.61
CA SER A 455 -22.80 46.45 33.64
C SER A 455 -23.37 45.47 34.67
N SER A 456 -22.64 44.36 34.84
CA SER A 456 -22.09 43.90 36.14
C SER A 456 -23.07 43.39 37.24
N PRO A 457 -22.56 42.77 38.34
CA PRO A 457 -23.10 41.48 38.76
C PRO A 457 -23.64 41.45 40.19
N GLU A 458 -24.41 40.41 40.56
CA GLU A 458 -24.36 39.90 41.93
C GLU A 458 -24.76 38.43 42.13
N THR A 459 -23.74 37.61 42.42
CA THR A 459 -23.64 36.70 43.57
C THR A 459 -24.93 36.11 44.18
N LYS A 460 -25.09 34.76 44.18
CA LYS A 460 -24.92 33.91 45.41
C LYS A 460 -25.26 32.41 45.25
N LYS A 461 -24.38 31.60 45.87
CA LYS A 461 -24.63 30.37 46.64
C LYS A 461 -25.09 29.07 45.94
N ASN A 462 -24.09 28.22 45.71
CA ASN A 462 -23.96 26.85 46.23
C ASN A 462 -25.06 26.38 47.22
N ALA A 463 -25.70 25.22 46.96
CA ALA A 463 -25.40 23.94 47.64
C ALA A 463 -26.41 22.81 47.28
N LEU A 464 -25.90 21.70 46.70
CA LEU A 464 -25.97 20.28 47.12
C LEU A 464 -27.04 19.81 48.15
N PRO A 465 -27.39 18.50 48.23
CA PRO A 465 -27.27 17.37 47.25
C PRO A 465 -28.49 16.36 47.28
N GLN A 466 -28.25 15.13 46.79
CA GLN A 466 -29.00 13.85 47.00
C GLN A 466 -30.29 13.63 46.17
N GLU A 467 -30.26 12.78 45.15
CA GLU A 467 -30.32 11.30 45.18
C GLU A 467 -31.70 10.67 45.50
N SER A 468 -32.15 9.85 44.54
CA SER A 468 -32.78 8.53 44.69
C SER A 468 -34.27 8.33 44.33
N ASN A 469 -34.42 7.46 43.31
CA ASN A 469 -35.41 6.40 43.14
C ASN A 469 -36.94 6.66 43.05
N SER A 470 -37.44 6.23 41.89
CA SER A 470 -38.57 5.29 41.71
C SER A 470 -40.01 5.82 41.72
N GLY A 471 -40.67 5.67 40.57
CA GLY A 471 -41.93 4.93 40.54
C GLY A 471 -43.19 5.59 39.96
N ARG A 472 -43.57 5.08 38.77
CA ARG A 472 -44.94 4.63 38.41
C ARG A 472 -46.06 5.65 38.04
N PHE A 473 -46.89 5.18 37.09
CA PHE A 473 -48.33 5.46 36.84
C PHE A 473 -48.73 6.83 36.19
N ILE A 474 -49.83 6.96 35.41
CA ILE A 474 -50.86 6.02 34.87
C ILE A 474 -51.07 6.24 33.35
N ASN A 475 -51.59 5.25 32.63
CA ASN A 475 -52.20 5.35 31.27
C ASN A 475 -53.36 6.36 31.18
N ILE A 476 -53.62 6.89 29.97
CA ILE A 476 -54.98 7.00 29.40
C ILE A 476 -54.94 6.52 27.94
N SER A 477 -55.95 5.74 27.55
CA SER A 477 -56.18 5.10 26.25
C SER A 477 -57.02 5.97 25.29
N VAL A 478 -57.11 5.57 24.00
CA VAL A 478 -58.36 5.22 23.28
C VAL A 478 -58.14 5.18 21.75
N ASP A 479 -58.55 4.05 21.16
CA ASP A 479 -58.93 3.65 19.78
C ASP A 479 -58.05 4.03 18.56
N ASP A 480 -57.61 3.09 17.69
CA ASP A 480 -58.27 2.04 16.86
C ASP A 480 -58.93 2.54 15.56
N ASN A 481 -58.26 2.33 14.41
CA ASN A 481 -58.69 1.39 13.35
C ASN A 481 -57.84 1.45 12.06
N SER A 482 -57.55 0.27 11.47
CA SER A 482 -57.49 -0.11 10.02
C SER A 482 -56.83 0.84 8.98
N THR A 483 -56.09 0.44 7.94
CA THR A 483 -55.69 -0.87 7.35
C THR A 483 -54.65 -0.61 6.23
N GLN A 484 -53.76 -1.57 5.93
CA GLN A 484 -53.08 -1.68 4.62
C GLN A 484 -54.03 -2.35 3.58
N PRO A 485 -53.70 -2.52 2.26
CA PRO A 485 -52.55 -2.07 1.44
C PRO A 485 -52.97 -1.42 0.08
N LEU A 486 -52.01 -1.08 -0.81
CA LEU A 486 -51.90 -1.57 -2.22
C LEU A 486 -51.15 -0.62 -3.20
N LEU A 487 -50.48 -1.25 -4.17
CA LEU A 487 -49.91 -0.67 -5.39
C LEU A 487 -50.98 -0.56 -6.49
N MET A 488 -50.89 0.42 -7.42
CA MET A 488 -50.87 0.18 -8.88
C MET A 488 -50.57 1.46 -9.70
N ASN A 489 -49.99 1.26 -10.89
CA ASN A 489 -49.57 2.24 -11.92
C ASN A 489 -50.70 2.95 -12.71
N SER A 490 -50.23 3.85 -13.62
CA SER A 490 -50.76 4.16 -14.97
C SER A 490 -51.64 5.42 -15.14
N ASN A 491 -51.63 6.17 -16.25
CA ASN A 491 -50.72 6.22 -17.42
C ASN A 491 -50.87 7.55 -18.22
N ALA A 492 -49.78 8.00 -18.85
CA ALA A 492 -49.65 8.73 -20.13
C ALA A 492 -50.69 9.79 -20.62
N LYS A 493 -50.16 10.95 -21.07
CA LYS A 493 -50.42 11.51 -22.43
C LYS A 493 -49.31 12.47 -22.89
N GLN A 494 -49.32 12.82 -24.18
CA GLN A 494 -48.18 13.26 -25.00
C GLN A 494 -48.23 14.73 -25.46
N GLN A 495 -47.06 15.24 -25.93
CA GLN A 495 -46.85 16.30 -26.96
C GLN A 495 -47.17 17.77 -26.58
N ASP A 496 -46.45 18.81 -27.04
CA ASP A 496 -45.34 18.93 -28.02
C ASP A 496 -44.41 20.15 -27.72
N GLU A 497 -43.19 20.09 -28.28
CA GLU A 497 -42.23 21.15 -28.72
C GLU A 497 -41.57 22.21 -27.77
N ASP A 498 -40.25 22.35 -28.02
CA ASP A 498 -39.29 23.47 -27.83
C ASP A 498 -38.95 24.07 -26.44
N GLY A 499 -37.64 24.05 -26.11
CA GLY A 499 -36.98 25.10 -25.32
C GLY A 499 -36.05 24.64 -24.18
N ASP A 500 -34.74 24.75 -24.44
CA ASP A 500 -33.61 24.86 -23.49
C ASP A 500 -33.23 23.68 -22.56
N GLU A 501 -31.98 23.25 -22.76
CA GLU A 501 -31.22 22.27 -21.95
C GLU A 501 -30.65 22.88 -20.65
N ASP A 502 -30.26 21.99 -19.73
CA ASP A 502 -29.20 22.17 -18.74
C ASP A 502 -29.26 23.37 -17.76
N CYS A 503 -29.93 23.17 -16.62
CA CYS A 503 -29.38 23.51 -15.29
C CYS A 503 -30.32 23.02 -14.16
N ASP A 504 -29.99 21.89 -13.49
CA ASP A 504 -30.36 21.64 -12.07
C ASP A 504 -29.70 20.39 -11.46
N ASP A 505 -29.27 19.39 -12.25
CA ASP A 505 -28.62 18.15 -11.75
C ASP A 505 -27.26 18.37 -11.04
N ALA A 506 -26.71 19.58 -11.05
CA ALA A 506 -25.37 19.88 -10.50
C ALA A 506 -25.34 20.09 -8.97
N GLU A 507 -26.47 20.44 -8.33
CA GLU A 507 -26.46 20.77 -6.89
C GLU A 507 -26.69 19.58 -5.96
N GLU A 508 -27.46 18.56 -6.35
CA GLU A 508 -27.67 17.36 -5.50
C GLU A 508 -26.40 16.51 -5.38
N ASP A 509 -25.66 16.33 -6.48
CA ASP A 509 -24.43 15.53 -6.56
C ASP A 509 -23.33 16.07 -5.60
N SER A 510 -23.32 17.39 -5.37
CA SER A 510 -22.36 18.07 -4.49
C SER A 510 -22.47 17.64 -3.01
N LYS A 511 -23.68 17.26 -2.56
CA LYS A 511 -23.94 16.81 -1.17
C LYS A 511 -23.76 15.30 -1.00
N GLU A 512 -23.89 14.50 -2.06
CA GLU A 512 -23.58 13.06 -2.04
C GLU A 512 -22.06 12.78 -1.97
N LEU A 513 -21.20 13.68 -2.49
CA LEU A 513 -19.75 13.47 -2.55
C LEU A 513 -19.07 13.20 -1.18
N GLN A 514 -19.62 13.73 -0.08
CA GLN A 514 -18.95 13.73 1.23
C GLN A 514 -19.36 12.60 2.21
N ARG A 515 -20.37 11.78 1.89
CA ARG A 515 -20.87 10.77 2.84
C ARG A 515 -19.99 9.50 2.88
N PRO A 516 -19.73 8.92 4.07
CA PRO A 516 -18.98 7.66 4.21
C PRO A 516 -19.77 6.47 3.66
N VAL A 517 -19.07 5.50 3.07
CA VAL A 517 -19.70 4.35 2.41
C VAL A 517 -20.15 3.30 3.44
N ASN A 518 -21.46 3.26 3.68
CA ASN A 518 -22.11 2.39 4.67
C ASN A 518 -22.83 1.17 4.06
N SER A 519 -22.81 0.96 2.74
CA SER A 519 -23.49 -0.15 2.05
C SER A 519 -22.58 -0.84 1.04
N ILE A 520 -22.76 -2.17 0.90
CA ILE A 520 -22.01 -3.03 -0.03
C ILE A 520 -22.28 -2.63 -1.49
N VAL A 521 -23.52 -2.26 -1.83
CA VAL A 521 -23.91 -1.95 -3.22
C VAL A 521 -23.29 -0.65 -3.70
N SER A 522 -23.27 0.39 -2.86
CA SER A 522 -22.59 1.65 -3.19
C SER A 522 -21.06 1.47 -3.20
N ALA A 523 -20.50 0.70 -2.26
CA ALA A 523 -19.09 0.32 -2.30
C ALA A 523 -18.71 -0.35 -3.63
N TYR A 524 -19.46 -1.36 -4.08
CA TYR A 524 -19.16 -2.10 -5.32
C TYR A 524 -19.35 -1.27 -6.60
N ARG A 525 -20.28 -0.31 -6.61
CA ARG A 525 -20.42 0.68 -7.72
C ARG A 525 -19.23 1.65 -7.78
N LEU A 526 -18.64 2.01 -6.64
CA LEU A 526 -17.45 2.87 -6.54
C LEU A 526 -16.13 2.16 -6.86
N LEU A 527 -16.10 0.83 -6.98
CA LEU A 527 -14.90 0.08 -7.37
C LEU A 527 -14.63 0.23 -8.86
N THR A 528 -13.46 0.80 -9.20
CA THR A 528 -12.96 0.80 -10.59
C THR A 528 -12.70 -0.64 -11.07
N PRO A 529 -12.73 -0.92 -12.39
CA PRO A 529 -12.42 -2.25 -12.92
C PRO A 529 -11.08 -2.80 -12.43
N SER A 530 -10.06 -1.95 -12.33
CA SER A 530 -8.74 -2.31 -11.80
C SER A 530 -8.79 -2.83 -10.35
N VAL A 531 -9.59 -2.21 -9.46
CA VAL A 531 -9.74 -2.71 -8.08
C VAL A 531 -10.52 -4.03 -8.05
N LYS A 532 -11.51 -4.21 -8.92
CA LYS A 532 -12.26 -5.48 -9.02
C LYS A 532 -11.34 -6.63 -9.43
N VAL A 533 -10.43 -6.40 -10.37
CA VAL A 533 -9.40 -7.39 -10.74
C VAL A 533 -8.44 -7.64 -9.57
N GLN A 534 -7.91 -6.61 -8.91
CA GLN A 534 -7.05 -6.80 -7.72
C GLN A 534 -7.72 -7.63 -6.62
N LEU A 535 -9.02 -7.45 -6.36
CA LEU A 535 -9.77 -8.28 -5.41
C LEU A 535 -9.95 -9.73 -5.90
N LEU A 536 -10.12 -9.96 -7.21
CA LEU A 536 -10.15 -11.31 -7.81
C LEU A 536 -8.79 -12.02 -7.67
N ILE A 537 -7.68 -11.32 -7.95
CA ILE A 537 -6.32 -11.83 -7.73
C ILE A 537 -6.13 -12.19 -6.25
N TYR A 538 -6.60 -11.34 -5.33
CA TYR A 538 -6.51 -11.58 -3.89
C TYR A 538 -7.35 -12.77 -3.43
N PHE A 539 -8.51 -12.98 -4.04
CA PHE A 539 -9.32 -14.18 -3.83
C PHE A 539 -8.58 -15.42 -4.34
N MET A 540 -8.08 -15.39 -5.58
CA MET A 540 -7.38 -16.51 -6.23
C MET A 540 -6.13 -16.95 -5.45
N LEU A 541 -5.27 -16.00 -5.05
CA LEU A 541 -4.05 -16.34 -4.32
C LEU A 541 -4.35 -16.94 -2.95
N LYS A 542 -5.38 -16.45 -2.24
CA LYS A 542 -5.77 -17.00 -0.93
C LYS A 542 -6.50 -18.33 -1.05
N TYR A 543 -7.24 -18.55 -2.12
CA TYR A 543 -7.82 -19.86 -2.43
C TYR A 543 -6.70 -20.89 -2.67
N ALA A 544 -5.74 -20.59 -3.54
CA ALA A 544 -4.64 -21.49 -3.88
C ALA A 544 -3.73 -21.80 -2.66
N MET A 545 -3.40 -20.79 -1.84
CA MET A 545 -2.68 -21.01 -0.58
C MET A 545 -3.43 -21.94 0.37
N GLU A 546 -4.73 -21.71 0.59
CA GLU A 546 -5.48 -22.48 1.59
C GLU A 546 -5.64 -23.93 1.17
N ILE A 547 -5.85 -24.22 -0.13
CA ILE A 547 -5.79 -25.60 -0.64
C ILE A 547 -4.44 -26.26 -0.32
N VAL A 548 -3.31 -25.59 -0.61
CA VAL A 548 -1.97 -26.15 -0.33
C VAL A 548 -1.74 -26.38 1.18
N LEU A 549 -2.24 -25.50 2.05
CA LEU A 549 -2.05 -25.60 3.49
C LEU A 549 -3.02 -26.59 4.15
N ALA A 550 -4.34 -26.43 3.96
CA ALA A 550 -5.38 -27.19 4.64
C ALA A 550 -5.49 -28.65 4.14
N GLU A 551 -5.18 -28.91 2.86
CA GLU A 551 -5.20 -30.27 2.31
C GLU A 551 -3.91 -31.06 2.63
N SER A 552 -2.87 -30.40 3.18
CA SER A 552 -1.53 -30.98 3.33
C SER A 552 -1.49 -32.23 4.21
N SER A 553 -2.15 -32.23 5.37
CA SER A 553 -2.23 -33.39 6.27
C SER A 553 -2.95 -34.57 5.61
N LEU A 554 -4.05 -34.30 4.91
CA LEU A 554 -4.84 -35.31 4.20
C LEU A 554 -4.06 -35.97 3.05
N ILE A 555 -3.42 -35.18 2.18
CA ILE A 555 -2.69 -35.69 1.02
C ILE A 555 -1.40 -36.39 1.39
N THR A 556 -0.61 -35.81 2.30
CA THR A 556 0.65 -36.43 2.72
C THR A 556 0.43 -37.67 3.58
N GLY A 557 -0.64 -37.70 4.39
CA GLY A 557 -1.10 -38.91 5.08
C GLY A 557 -1.54 -40.02 4.13
N TYR A 558 -2.28 -39.70 3.06
CA TYR A 558 -2.78 -40.69 2.10
C TYR A 558 -1.73 -41.20 1.10
N TYR A 559 -0.98 -40.30 0.45
CA TYR A 559 -0.03 -40.67 -0.61
C TYR A 559 1.36 -41.06 -0.09
N PHE A 560 1.80 -40.49 1.03
CA PHE A 560 3.18 -40.64 1.53
C PHE A 560 3.29 -41.23 2.95
N ILE A 561 2.15 -41.48 3.61
CA ILE A 561 2.08 -42.02 4.98
C ILE A 561 2.90 -41.16 5.97
N TRP A 562 2.82 -39.84 5.82
CA TRP A 562 3.53 -38.90 6.69
C TRP A 562 2.96 -38.88 8.11
N SER A 563 3.84 -38.70 9.09
CA SER A 563 3.44 -38.47 10.48
C SER A 563 3.03 -37.01 10.71
N THR A 564 2.24 -36.75 11.77
CA THR A 564 1.88 -35.39 12.24
C THR A 564 3.10 -34.46 12.28
N SER A 565 4.23 -34.95 12.82
CA SER A 565 5.50 -34.21 12.92
C SER A 565 6.09 -33.87 11.54
N SER A 566 6.04 -34.82 10.59
CA SER A 566 6.52 -34.60 9.22
C SER A 566 5.71 -33.53 8.49
N VAL A 567 4.38 -33.55 8.63
CA VAL A 567 3.48 -32.52 8.08
C VAL A 567 3.75 -31.16 8.72
N ALA A 568 3.85 -31.12 10.06
CA ALA A 568 4.10 -29.92 10.83
C ALA A 568 5.46 -29.26 10.46
N MET A 569 6.50 -30.08 10.29
CA MET A 569 7.83 -29.63 9.85
C MET A 569 7.81 -29.12 8.41
N PHE A 570 7.13 -29.81 7.48
CA PHE A 570 6.96 -29.36 6.10
C PHE A 570 6.29 -27.98 6.03
N LEU A 571 5.16 -27.79 6.73
CA LEU A 571 4.44 -26.51 6.76
C LEU A 571 5.24 -25.40 7.45
N ALA A 572 6.00 -25.71 8.51
CA ALA A 572 6.89 -24.76 9.17
C ALA A 572 8.01 -24.29 8.22
N CYS A 573 8.65 -25.21 7.51
CA CYS A 573 9.67 -24.89 6.50
C CYS A 573 9.07 -24.06 5.35
N LEU A 574 7.90 -24.45 4.85
CA LEU A 574 7.16 -23.75 3.80
C LEU A 574 6.89 -22.29 4.19
N GLY A 575 6.31 -22.06 5.37
CA GLY A 575 6.05 -20.72 5.89
C GLY A 575 7.32 -19.90 6.19
N LEU A 576 8.42 -20.53 6.58
CA LEU A 576 9.69 -19.83 6.83
C LEU A 576 10.31 -19.26 5.55
N THR A 577 10.03 -19.86 4.38
CA THR A 577 10.55 -19.38 3.08
C THR A 577 10.08 -17.97 2.71
N VAL A 578 8.98 -17.48 3.29
CA VAL A 578 8.43 -16.14 3.01
C VAL A 578 9.38 -15.02 3.42
N LEU A 579 10.17 -15.21 4.49
CA LEU A 579 11.11 -14.19 4.98
C LEU A 579 12.20 -13.84 3.95
N PRO A 580 13.04 -14.77 3.47
CA PRO A 580 14.06 -14.45 2.47
C PRO A 580 13.45 -14.01 1.13
N VAL A 581 12.28 -14.55 0.76
CA VAL A 581 11.57 -14.15 -0.47
C VAL A 581 11.12 -12.68 -0.39
N ASN A 582 10.48 -12.25 0.69
CA ASN A 582 10.05 -10.85 0.85
C ASN A 582 11.23 -9.87 0.87
N VAL A 583 12.37 -10.27 1.45
CA VAL A 583 13.61 -9.48 1.40
C VAL A 583 14.14 -9.40 -0.04
N LEU A 584 14.19 -10.50 -0.78
CA LEU A 584 14.65 -10.54 -2.17
C LEU A 584 13.77 -9.68 -3.10
N VAL A 585 12.45 -9.81 -2.98
CA VAL A 585 11.49 -9.03 -3.76
C VAL A 585 11.61 -7.54 -3.46
N GLY A 586 11.64 -7.18 -2.17
CA GLY A 586 11.68 -5.78 -1.73
C GLY A 586 13.00 -5.07 -2.03
N SER A 587 14.13 -5.78 -2.00
CA SER A 587 15.46 -5.20 -2.21
C SER A 587 15.95 -5.25 -3.66
N TYR A 588 15.61 -6.31 -4.41
CA TYR A 588 16.17 -6.55 -5.75
C TYR A 588 15.11 -6.37 -6.84
N ILE A 589 14.00 -7.13 -6.77
CA ILE A 589 13.01 -7.18 -7.85
C ILE A 589 12.26 -5.84 -7.99
N SER A 590 11.83 -5.24 -6.89
CA SER A 590 11.11 -3.95 -6.87
C SER A 590 11.92 -2.76 -7.39
N ASN A 591 13.26 -2.87 -7.42
CA ASN A 591 14.15 -1.86 -7.98
C ASN A 591 14.43 -2.04 -9.48
N ILE A 592 14.15 -3.21 -10.04
CA ILE A 592 14.45 -3.58 -11.44
C ILE A 592 13.19 -3.64 -12.30
N PHE A 593 12.08 -4.13 -11.76
CA PHE A 593 10.84 -4.39 -12.49
C PHE A 593 9.68 -3.53 -11.97
N GLU A 594 8.75 -3.18 -12.87
CA GLU A 594 7.53 -2.48 -12.47
C GLU A 594 6.59 -3.43 -11.72
N GLU A 595 5.85 -2.94 -10.71
CA GLU A 595 4.98 -3.78 -9.87
C GLU A 595 3.97 -4.60 -10.67
N ARG A 596 3.41 -4.05 -11.76
CA ARG A 596 2.51 -4.78 -12.68
C ARG A 596 3.17 -5.94 -13.43
N GLN A 597 4.47 -5.88 -13.70
CA GLN A 597 5.23 -6.98 -14.30
C GLN A 597 5.44 -8.10 -13.28
N VAL A 598 5.79 -7.73 -12.04
CA VAL A 598 5.96 -8.69 -10.94
C VAL A 598 4.64 -9.37 -10.58
N LEU A 599 3.52 -8.63 -10.63
CA LEU A 599 2.16 -9.14 -10.46
C LEU A 599 1.88 -10.29 -11.46
N LEU A 600 1.92 -9.98 -12.76
CA LEU A 600 1.63 -10.95 -13.82
C LEU A 600 2.60 -12.14 -13.83
N ALA A 601 3.89 -11.91 -13.57
CA ALA A 601 4.88 -12.98 -13.47
C ALA A 601 4.57 -13.93 -12.29
N SER A 602 4.15 -13.38 -11.15
CA SER A 602 3.79 -14.18 -9.97
C SER A 602 2.50 -14.98 -10.18
N GLU A 603 1.50 -14.43 -10.88
CA GLU A 603 0.30 -15.19 -11.29
C GLU A 603 0.65 -16.38 -12.17
N VAL A 604 1.51 -16.19 -13.18
CA VAL A 604 1.96 -17.28 -14.07
C VAL A 604 2.74 -18.35 -13.28
N LEU A 605 3.58 -17.96 -12.32
CA LEU A 605 4.29 -18.92 -11.46
C LEU A 605 3.35 -19.68 -10.52
N VAL A 606 2.30 -19.05 -9.99
CA VAL A 606 1.21 -19.75 -9.26
C VAL A 606 0.51 -20.76 -10.17
N CYS A 607 0.19 -20.39 -11.41
CA CYS A 607 -0.43 -21.29 -12.39
C CYS A 607 0.46 -22.51 -12.69
N ILE A 608 1.77 -22.30 -12.89
CA ILE A 608 2.75 -23.38 -13.09
C ILE A 608 2.83 -24.28 -11.86
N GLY A 609 2.84 -23.71 -10.65
CA GLY A 609 2.80 -24.47 -9.40
C GLY A 609 1.58 -25.38 -9.28
N ILE A 610 0.38 -24.84 -9.57
CA ILE A 610 -0.87 -25.61 -9.60
C ILE A 610 -0.80 -26.74 -10.65
N LEU A 611 -0.34 -26.44 -11.87
CA LEU A 611 -0.23 -27.43 -12.95
C LEU A 611 0.73 -28.58 -12.62
N LEU A 612 1.88 -28.29 -11.99
CA LEU A 612 2.83 -29.30 -11.53
C LEU A 612 2.30 -30.18 -10.39
N SER A 613 1.29 -29.70 -9.66
CA SER A 613 0.71 -30.42 -8.53
C SER A 613 -0.24 -31.55 -8.93
N PHE A 614 -0.79 -31.53 -10.15
CA PHE A 614 -1.74 -32.55 -10.63
C PHE A 614 -1.12 -33.96 -10.72
N HIS A 615 -1.90 -34.96 -10.32
CA HIS A 615 -1.57 -36.37 -10.49
C HIS A 615 -2.15 -36.88 -11.83
N ILE A 616 -1.33 -36.90 -12.89
CA ILE A 616 -1.81 -37.14 -14.27
C ILE A 616 -1.55 -38.58 -14.76
N LEU A 617 -0.32 -39.11 -14.71
CA LEU A 617 0.03 -40.44 -15.29
C LEU A 617 1.06 -41.29 -14.53
N THR A 618 1.83 -40.73 -13.60
CA THR A 618 2.89 -41.44 -12.85
C THR A 618 2.59 -41.51 -11.36
N SER A 619 3.20 -42.46 -10.65
CA SER A 619 3.16 -42.52 -9.17
C SER A 619 3.50 -41.16 -8.57
N TYR A 620 2.57 -40.58 -7.81
CA TYR A 620 2.76 -39.28 -7.15
C TYR A 620 4.00 -39.32 -6.25
N SER A 621 4.88 -38.33 -6.35
CA SER A 621 6.18 -38.34 -5.69
C SER A 621 6.33 -37.18 -4.70
N VAL A 622 7.06 -37.41 -3.61
CA VAL A 622 7.35 -36.37 -2.61
C VAL A 622 8.02 -35.14 -3.24
N PRO A 623 9.02 -35.24 -4.15
CA PRO A 623 9.60 -34.07 -4.80
C PRO A 623 8.61 -33.29 -5.67
N GLN A 624 7.67 -33.98 -6.33
CA GLN A 624 6.61 -33.31 -7.10
C GLN A 624 5.71 -32.48 -6.17
N TYR A 625 5.19 -33.09 -5.10
CA TYR A 625 4.32 -32.42 -4.13
C TYR A 625 5.03 -31.24 -3.43
N VAL A 626 6.23 -31.47 -2.89
CA VAL A 626 6.99 -30.43 -2.17
C VAL A 626 7.40 -29.30 -3.12
N GLY A 627 7.82 -29.62 -4.34
CA GLY A 627 8.20 -28.63 -5.36
C GLY A 627 7.02 -27.80 -5.86
N SER A 628 5.88 -28.42 -6.16
CA SER A 628 4.67 -27.72 -6.60
C SER A 628 4.08 -26.86 -5.48
N ALA A 629 4.02 -27.38 -4.25
CA ALA A 629 3.55 -26.63 -3.08
C ALA A 629 4.45 -25.42 -2.78
N LEU A 630 5.78 -25.60 -2.79
CA LEU A 630 6.73 -24.51 -2.58
C LEU A 630 6.58 -23.42 -3.66
N LEU A 631 6.53 -23.81 -4.94
CA LEU A 631 6.38 -22.86 -6.03
C LEU A 631 5.05 -22.09 -5.95
N THR A 632 3.95 -22.80 -5.68
CA THR A 632 2.61 -22.19 -5.54
C THR A 632 2.57 -21.21 -4.38
N PHE A 633 3.03 -21.63 -3.19
CA PHE A 633 2.97 -20.84 -1.97
C PHE A 633 3.87 -19.60 -2.02
N VAL A 634 5.13 -19.77 -2.43
CA VAL A 634 6.09 -18.66 -2.58
C VAL A 634 5.59 -17.64 -3.58
N SER A 635 5.12 -18.08 -4.75
CA SER A 635 4.63 -17.16 -5.79
C SER A 635 3.35 -16.43 -5.36
N ALA A 636 2.48 -17.09 -4.60
CA ALA A 636 1.27 -16.47 -4.05
C ALA A 636 1.58 -15.43 -2.95
N GLU A 637 2.61 -15.63 -2.13
CA GLU A 637 3.05 -14.65 -1.12
C GLU A 637 3.67 -13.39 -1.77
N VAL A 638 4.49 -13.56 -2.82
CA VAL A 638 4.97 -12.44 -3.64
C VAL A 638 3.80 -11.68 -4.27
N LEU A 639 2.84 -12.42 -4.82
CA LEU A 639 1.62 -11.87 -5.43
C LEU A 639 0.78 -11.09 -4.41
N GLU A 640 0.65 -11.55 -3.16
CA GLU A 640 -0.03 -10.81 -2.09
C GLU A 640 0.67 -9.47 -1.82
N GLY A 641 1.99 -9.46 -1.65
CA GLY A 641 2.75 -8.24 -1.37
C GLY A 641 2.60 -7.18 -2.47
N VAL A 642 2.72 -7.61 -3.73
CA VAL A 642 2.59 -6.72 -4.90
C VAL A 642 1.14 -6.24 -5.09
N ASN A 643 0.16 -7.14 -4.99
CA ASN A 643 -1.25 -6.80 -5.13
C ASN A 643 -1.70 -5.81 -4.03
N LEU A 644 -1.21 -5.97 -2.79
CA LEU A 644 -1.50 -5.03 -1.70
C LEU A 644 -0.87 -3.64 -1.95
N SER A 645 0.35 -3.58 -2.51
CA SER A 645 0.97 -2.30 -2.92
C SER A 645 0.11 -1.58 -3.97
N LEU A 646 -0.28 -2.28 -5.05
CA LEU A 646 -1.10 -1.72 -6.12
C LEU A 646 -2.51 -1.32 -5.63
N LEU A 647 -3.16 -2.17 -4.83
CA LEU A 647 -4.47 -1.87 -4.23
C LEU A 647 -4.43 -0.60 -3.38
N SER A 648 -3.34 -0.38 -2.62
CA SER A 648 -3.18 0.83 -1.81
C SER A 648 -3.06 2.13 -2.62
N ARG A 649 -2.73 2.05 -3.92
CA ARG A 649 -2.58 3.20 -4.83
C ARG A 649 -3.81 3.46 -5.69
N VAL A 650 -4.45 2.39 -6.18
CA VAL A 650 -5.62 2.48 -7.08
C VAL A 650 -6.91 2.80 -6.30
N MET A 651 -6.94 2.56 -4.98
CA MET A 651 -8.13 2.78 -4.17
C MET A 651 -8.41 4.27 -3.88
N SER A 652 -9.68 4.66 -4.04
CA SER A 652 -10.18 6.03 -3.83
C SER A 652 -10.14 6.47 -2.35
N SER A 653 -9.88 7.76 -2.14
CA SER A 653 -9.97 8.45 -0.84
C SER A 653 -11.33 8.24 -0.14
N ARG A 654 -12.45 8.22 -0.88
CA ARG A 654 -13.79 7.92 -0.35
C ARG A 654 -13.88 6.52 0.29
N LEU A 655 -13.17 5.56 -0.31
CA LEU A 655 -13.11 4.17 0.16
C LEU A 655 -12.04 3.94 1.24
N SER A 656 -11.36 5.00 1.71
CA SER A 656 -10.59 4.97 2.96
C SER A 656 -11.42 5.40 4.17
N ARG A 657 -12.52 6.12 3.97
CA ARG A 657 -13.36 6.72 5.03
C ARG A 657 -14.75 6.06 5.08
N GLY A 658 -14.83 4.91 5.77
CA GLY A 658 -16.09 4.21 6.02
C GLY A 658 -15.90 2.81 6.58
N THR A 659 -17.02 2.10 6.75
CA THR A 659 -17.02 0.70 7.18
C THR A 659 -16.50 -0.21 6.07
N PHE A 660 -16.89 0.03 4.81
CA PHE A 660 -16.42 -0.70 3.63
C PHE A 660 -15.11 -0.14 3.07
N ASN A 661 -14.09 -0.05 3.93
CA ASN A 661 -12.76 0.39 3.52
C ASN A 661 -11.94 -0.72 2.83
N GLY A 662 -10.82 -0.35 2.21
CA GLY A 662 -9.93 -1.31 1.53
C GLY A 662 -9.35 -2.42 2.41
N GLY A 663 -9.09 -2.11 3.68
CA GLY A 663 -8.69 -3.09 4.68
C GLY A 663 -9.75 -4.17 4.85
N LEU A 664 -11.03 -3.77 4.95
CA LEU A 664 -12.17 -4.70 4.98
C LEU A 664 -12.29 -5.46 3.66
N LEU A 665 -12.37 -4.79 2.50
CA LEU A 665 -12.61 -5.44 1.20
C LEU A 665 -11.56 -6.51 0.85
N SER A 666 -10.28 -6.25 1.10
CA SER A 666 -9.23 -7.26 0.93
C SER A 666 -9.34 -8.37 1.98
N THR A 667 -9.68 -8.05 3.23
CA THR A 667 -9.88 -9.07 4.28
C THR A 667 -11.06 -9.99 3.97
N GLU A 668 -12.17 -9.45 3.47
CA GLU A 668 -13.34 -10.22 3.02
C GLU A 668 -12.99 -11.11 1.84
N ALA A 669 -12.41 -10.56 0.76
CA ALA A 669 -12.03 -11.34 -0.42
C ALA A 669 -11.13 -12.53 -0.06
N GLY A 670 -10.10 -12.30 0.77
CA GLY A 670 -9.19 -13.36 1.23
C GLY A 670 -9.74 -14.28 2.33
N THR A 671 -10.86 -13.95 2.96
CA THR A 671 -11.53 -14.84 3.93
C THR A 671 -12.59 -15.69 3.23
N LEU A 672 -13.37 -15.09 2.34
CA LEU A 672 -14.30 -15.80 1.46
C LEU A 672 -13.57 -16.83 0.60
N ALA A 673 -12.38 -16.50 0.08
CA ALA A 673 -11.53 -17.45 -0.64
C ALA A 673 -11.20 -18.71 0.19
N ARG A 674 -10.89 -18.53 1.48
CA ARG A 674 -10.59 -19.63 2.42
C ARG A 674 -11.84 -20.47 2.70
N VAL A 675 -12.99 -19.83 2.97
CA VAL A 675 -14.29 -20.53 3.09
C VAL A 675 -14.60 -21.40 1.87
N VAL A 676 -14.38 -20.90 0.66
CA VAL A 676 -14.64 -21.65 -0.58
C VAL A 676 -13.61 -22.77 -0.77
N ALA A 677 -12.33 -22.56 -0.41
CA ALA A 677 -11.29 -23.58 -0.46
C ALA A 677 -11.56 -24.73 0.51
N ASP A 678 -11.79 -24.43 1.78
CA ASP A 678 -12.12 -25.39 2.84
C ASP A 678 -13.39 -26.19 2.52
N GLY A 679 -14.44 -25.51 2.04
CA GLY A 679 -15.65 -26.15 1.55
C GLY A 679 -15.41 -27.07 0.35
N THR A 680 -14.48 -26.71 -0.54
CA THR A 680 -14.09 -27.54 -1.69
C THR A 680 -13.33 -28.79 -1.25
N ILE A 681 -12.45 -28.71 -0.24
CA ILE A 681 -11.75 -29.88 0.32
C ILE A 681 -12.76 -30.90 0.87
N THR A 682 -13.71 -30.46 1.70
CA THR A 682 -14.74 -31.36 2.23
C THR A 682 -15.66 -31.90 1.12
N LEU A 683 -16.06 -31.08 0.15
CA LEU A 683 -16.90 -31.53 -0.97
C LEU A 683 -16.18 -32.56 -1.86
N ALA A 684 -14.91 -32.31 -2.20
CA ALA A 684 -14.06 -33.26 -2.91
C ALA A 684 -13.88 -34.57 -2.14
N GLY A 685 -13.87 -34.50 -0.80
CA GLY A 685 -13.84 -35.64 0.10
C GLY A 685 -14.96 -36.67 -0.14
N TYR A 686 -16.16 -36.23 -0.54
CA TYR A 686 -17.28 -37.14 -0.88
C TYR A 686 -17.04 -37.94 -2.17
N LEU A 687 -16.13 -37.51 -3.05
CA LEU A 687 -15.72 -38.25 -4.24
C LEU A 687 -14.63 -39.29 -3.98
N GLY A 688 -14.17 -39.40 -2.72
CA GLY A 688 -13.16 -40.34 -2.24
C GLY A 688 -11.76 -39.72 -2.16
N VAL A 689 -11.00 -40.08 -1.11
CA VAL A 689 -9.69 -39.47 -0.77
C VAL A 689 -8.70 -39.50 -1.94
N SER A 690 -8.71 -40.56 -2.75
CA SER A 690 -7.84 -40.70 -3.94
C SER A 690 -8.10 -39.68 -5.05
N LYS A 691 -9.25 -39.01 -5.05
CA LYS A 691 -9.61 -37.99 -6.04
C LYS A 691 -9.52 -36.56 -5.50
N VAL A 692 -9.29 -36.37 -4.19
CA VAL A 692 -9.34 -35.03 -3.56
C VAL A 692 -8.36 -34.08 -4.24
N LEU A 693 -7.08 -34.43 -4.30
CA LEU A 693 -6.01 -33.64 -4.94
C LEU A 693 -6.39 -33.07 -6.31
N ASN A 694 -6.77 -33.93 -7.26
CA ASN A 694 -7.11 -33.47 -8.60
C ASN A 694 -8.43 -32.68 -8.63
N THR A 695 -9.35 -32.94 -7.71
CA THR A 695 -10.64 -32.25 -7.63
C THR A 695 -10.50 -30.85 -7.04
N THR A 696 -9.67 -30.66 -6.01
CA THR A 696 -9.40 -29.36 -5.37
C THR A 696 -8.55 -28.45 -6.26
N LEU A 697 -7.62 -29.01 -7.03
CA LEU A 697 -6.77 -28.28 -7.98
C LEU A 697 -7.52 -27.74 -9.21
N VAL A 698 -8.64 -28.34 -9.65
CA VAL A 698 -9.40 -27.86 -10.81
C VAL A 698 -9.97 -26.45 -10.60
N PRO A 699 -10.69 -26.14 -9.49
CA PRO A 699 -11.08 -24.77 -9.16
C PRO A 699 -9.89 -23.83 -8.96
N SER A 700 -8.77 -24.29 -8.36
CA SER A 700 -7.55 -23.48 -8.24
C SER A 700 -7.06 -23.00 -9.60
N LEU A 701 -6.97 -23.93 -10.57
CA LEU A 701 -6.54 -23.63 -11.93
C LEU A 701 -7.53 -22.69 -12.64
N PHE A 702 -8.84 -22.91 -12.48
CA PHE A 702 -9.88 -22.04 -13.03
C PHE A 702 -9.74 -20.59 -12.53
N PHE A 703 -9.68 -20.38 -11.21
CA PHE A 703 -9.51 -19.04 -10.65
C PHE A 703 -8.18 -18.39 -11.07
N CYS A 704 -7.10 -19.18 -11.18
CA CYS A 704 -5.80 -18.69 -11.63
C CYS A 704 -5.83 -18.21 -13.09
N VAL A 705 -6.37 -19.01 -14.01
CA VAL A 705 -6.54 -18.64 -15.43
C VAL A 705 -7.46 -17.43 -15.59
N CYS A 706 -8.59 -17.38 -14.86
CA CYS A 706 -9.49 -16.23 -14.89
C CYS A 706 -8.81 -14.95 -14.38
N SER A 707 -7.97 -15.04 -13.35
CA SER A 707 -7.20 -13.89 -12.83
C SER A 707 -6.19 -13.40 -13.87
N ILE A 708 -5.37 -14.29 -14.44
CA ILE A 708 -4.38 -13.93 -15.48
C ILE A 708 -5.06 -13.23 -16.67
N VAL A 709 -6.18 -13.77 -17.16
CA VAL A 709 -6.94 -13.17 -18.28
C VAL A 709 -7.45 -11.77 -17.89
N ALA A 710 -8.01 -11.60 -16.69
CA ALA A 710 -8.48 -10.30 -16.21
C ALA A 710 -7.34 -9.29 -16.00
N THR A 711 -6.19 -9.73 -15.47
CA THR A 711 -4.96 -8.94 -15.31
C THR A 711 -4.45 -8.46 -16.67
N CYS A 712 -4.43 -9.32 -17.70
CA CYS A 712 -4.08 -8.92 -19.07
C CYS A 712 -5.00 -7.83 -19.63
N PHE A 713 -6.32 -7.92 -19.43
CA PHE A 713 -7.26 -6.89 -19.90
C PHE A 713 -7.11 -5.55 -19.15
N THR A 714 -6.80 -5.57 -17.85
CA THR A 714 -6.63 -4.36 -17.03
C THR A 714 -5.19 -3.87 -16.92
N TYR A 715 -4.23 -4.52 -17.60
CA TYR A 715 -2.78 -4.30 -17.43
C TYR A 715 -2.34 -2.84 -17.58
N ASN A 716 -2.95 -2.11 -18.51
CA ASN A 716 -2.68 -0.70 -18.77
C ASN A 716 -3.42 0.27 -17.84
N SER A 717 -4.43 -0.21 -17.10
CA SER A 717 -5.24 0.57 -16.13
C SER A 717 -4.82 0.40 -14.67
N LEU A 718 -3.74 -0.35 -14.42
CA LEU A 718 -3.15 -0.55 -13.08
C LEU A 718 -2.29 0.65 -12.60
N TYR A 719 -2.24 1.75 -13.35
CA TYR A 719 -1.51 3.00 -13.04
C TYR A 719 -2.33 4.25 -13.41
#